data_AF-A0A921N0U7-F1
#
_entry.id   AF-A0A921N0U7-F1
#
_cell.length_a   1.000
_cell.length_b   1.000
_cell.length_c   1.000
_cell.angle_alpha   90.00
_cell.angle_beta   90.00
_cell.angle_gamma   90.00
#
_symmetry.space_group_name_H-M   'P 1'
#
loop_
_entity.id
_entity.type
_entity.pdbx_description
1 polymer ?
#
loop_
_entity_poly.entity_id
_entity_poly.type
_entity_poly.pdbx_seq_one_letter_code
_entity_poly.pdbx_strand_id
1 'polypeptide(L)'
;MKEKELKELKLTKNIIIPFPNFQQNTIISPTQMNDNFEEIEHAYNTLIDNHNGALEKINKVLSDLTSSDNEAISNEQARVQAEETRVQNEEQRISDEDERRTEEKKRIAMYNTHLNDELRREQKHTEMVNTLDTKVEEVDTFVNTKKEEIESFVDTKTEEVEEFVDLKTNQVNSFITTKTNEVDKFVATKGQEVENAINSIPSKEELKGEKGDKGEKGDTPSITHLETSINDKINEVETRFNTLTSNQQQDAEVIDARGGAVSLNARLDNFDSQLEHIETEKLSKISKLIYKKENLSWADSIQEFENESNKIYLSTGAKVRLKFPENELIEIDKTIYKKSGVDWVGSCKIKRISSDTTNLWALVVAENQSDFIIDNISFENLGHEIAYNISSNWSVDKRNCCIHTYKCDDFTISNCNFTKYSEGIVNTACKRYSIINNKLNANVEGKSIDQFLDDSYTGIAGAQTGDITGWVLSGEANLYNEDFVISNNHCLSVGLRIGIEVMTQSATHARGIISSNIIKGLHQGIKLYKGTYGELENAVTNIKQCIISNNQISYCREIGIYIRANLGVLCNGNFVSYCGLYATGAGTAYGGIVSRISAETTDIDSSLESGNFITNNYVYNCGKSIGSEVAPNGIQVRNASAKVSNNYIVQDSNWTNKVGIGVLGGMGDNCQNSSISNNKIINFGKGVSIENVNSANDNLISIIGNEFLDCEVGAFTWFNGNTHVKGLIKDNNIFNCNYGIRVRASLNSRIIGNYVDRVMNGIEIYAGCYENNDNRTGATTIVMNNIIDNADKSHSISETAPGDVTFAGRCKYWANDLVDGVIKPSN
;
A
#
# COMPACT_ATOMS: atom_id res chain seq x y z
N MET A 1 -21.41 97.92 42.19
CA MET A 1 -22.15 99.19 42.39
C MET A 1 -21.16 100.34 42.30
N LYS A 2 -21.57 101.49 41.74
CA LYS A 2 -20.69 102.62 41.38
C LYS A 2 -20.25 103.39 42.63
N GLU A 3 -18.99 103.80 42.66
CA GLU A 3 -18.22 104.54 43.68
C GLU A 3 -18.83 105.87 44.20
N LYS A 4 -20.02 106.25 43.71
CA LYS A 4 -20.67 107.54 43.96
C LYS A 4 -21.84 107.50 44.95
N GLU A 5 -22.30 106.32 45.36
CA GLU A 5 -23.41 106.18 46.34
C GLU A 5 -22.95 105.80 47.76
N LEU A 6 -21.65 105.58 47.98
CA LEU A 6 -21.12 105.23 49.32
C LEU A 6 -20.71 106.46 50.17
N LYS A 7 -20.52 107.64 49.57
CA LYS A 7 -20.04 108.85 50.27
C LYS A 7 -21.10 109.67 51.01
N GLU A 8 -22.39 109.32 50.96
CA GLU A 8 -23.47 110.07 51.63
C GLU A 8 -24.27 109.30 52.70
N LEU A 9 -23.87 108.06 53.02
CA LEU A 9 -24.48 107.31 54.12
C LEU A 9 -23.83 107.67 55.47
N LYS A 10 -24.42 108.65 56.17
CA LYS A 10 -24.18 108.86 57.61
C LYS A 10 -24.74 107.67 58.40
N LEU A 11 -23.90 106.66 58.61
CA LEU A 11 -24.14 105.55 59.54
C LEU A 11 -24.43 106.10 60.93
N THR A 12 -25.63 105.82 61.47
CA THR A 12 -26.09 106.28 62.80
C THR A 12 -26.42 105.12 63.75
N LYS A 13 -25.97 103.90 63.44
CA LYS A 13 -26.13 102.72 64.31
C LYS A 13 -24.88 101.84 64.28
N ASN A 14 -24.55 101.27 65.44
CA ASN A 14 -23.48 100.28 65.60
C ASN A 14 -23.86 98.99 64.87
N ILE A 15 -22.95 98.46 64.05
CA ILE A 15 -23.08 97.15 63.38
C ILE A 15 -22.16 96.16 64.11
N ILE A 16 -22.69 94.99 64.47
CA ILE A 16 -21.94 93.91 65.10
C ILE A 16 -21.50 92.95 63.98
N ILE A 17 -20.19 92.82 63.77
CA ILE A 17 -19.60 91.85 62.83
C ILE A 17 -18.90 90.77 63.67
N PRO A 18 -19.34 89.51 63.64
CA PRO A 18 -18.66 88.43 64.36
C PRO A 18 -17.39 88.00 63.59
N PHE A 19 -16.22 88.15 64.20
CA PHE A 19 -14.96 87.53 63.72
C PHE A 19 -14.63 86.28 64.55
N PRO A 20 -14.17 85.16 63.95
CA PRO A 20 -14.12 83.89 64.68
C PRO A 20 -12.97 83.73 65.69
N ASN A 21 -11.99 84.64 65.77
CA ASN A 21 -10.76 84.40 66.54
C ASN A 21 -10.26 85.55 67.46
N PHE A 22 -11.14 86.43 67.94
CA PHE A 22 -10.79 87.38 69.02
C PHE A 22 -11.82 87.34 70.16
N GLN A 23 -11.37 87.04 71.38
CA GLN A 23 -12.16 87.18 72.61
C GLN A 23 -12.29 88.65 73.02
N GLN A 24 -13.18 89.41 72.36
CA GLN A 24 -13.91 90.58 72.88
C GLN A 24 -14.78 91.17 71.76
N ASN A 25 -16.07 91.40 72.02
CA ASN A 25 -16.95 92.12 71.10
C ASN A 25 -16.59 93.62 71.11
N THR A 26 -15.84 94.08 70.11
CA THR A 26 -15.53 95.50 69.92
C THR A 26 -16.68 96.19 69.19
N ILE A 27 -17.33 97.16 69.85
CA ILE A 27 -18.32 98.05 69.22
C ILE A 27 -17.56 99.15 68.47
N ILE A 28 -17.62 99.14 67.14
CA ILE A 28 -16.97 100.13 66.27
C ILE A 28 -17.97 101.25 65.98
N SER A 29 -17.59 102.51 66.26
CA SER A 29 -18.43 103.68 65.95
C SER A 29 -18.39 104.03 64.45
N PRO A 30 -19.37 104.75 63.89
CA PRO A 30 -19.39 105.17 62.48
C PRO A 30 -18.14 105.90 61.99
N THR A 31 -17.40 106.56 62.88
CA THR A 31 -16.14 107.25 62.57
C THR A 31 -14.98 106.27 62.40
N GLN A 32 -14.93 105.20 63.19
CA GLN A 32 -13.91 104.15 63.07
C GLN A 32 -14.17 103.21 61.88
N MET A 33 -15.42 103.14 61.40
CA MET A 33 -15.79 102.34 60.22
C MET A 33 -15.30 102.96 58.90
N ASN A 34 -15.10 104.28 58.86
CA ASN A 34 -14.53 104.99 57.71
C ASN A 34 -13.00 104.90 57.65
N ASP A 35 -12.32 104.88 58.80
CA ASP A 35 -10.86 104.80 58.86
C ASP A 35 -10.32 103.37 58.64
N ASN A 36 -11.16 102.34 58.81
CA ASN A 36 -10.78 100.92 58.65
C ASN A 36 -11.51 100.22 57.49
N PHE A 37 -12.13 100.96 56.56
CA PHE A 37 -12.90 100.38 55.45
C PHE A 37 -12.03 99.50 54.54
N GLU A 38 -10.79 99.93 54.25
CA GLU A 38 -9.83 99.15 53.46
C GLU A 38 -9.42 97.86 54.16
N GLU A 39 -9.25 97.86 55.50
CA GLU A 39 -8.94 96.64 56.27
C GLU A 39 -10.11 95.65 56.28
N ILE A 40 -11.35 96.15 56.39
CA ILE A 40 -12.55 95.31 56.37
C ILE A 40 -12.78 94.73 54.97
N GLU A 41 -12.59 95.52 53.92
CA GLU A 41 -12.66 95.07 52.52
C GLU A 41 -11.56 94.03 52.22
N HIS A 42 -10.34 94.27 52.69
CA HIS A 42 -9.24 93.31 52.57
C HIS A 42 -9.51 91.99 53.31
N ALA A 43 -10.05 92.05 54.54
CA ALA A 43 -10.43 90.86 55.29
C ALA A 43 -11.58 90.09 54.63
N TYR A 44 -12.57 90.80 54.07
CA TYR A 44 -13.69 90.18 53.36
C TYR A 44 -13.27 89.53 52.04
N ASN A 45 -12.41 90.19 51.26
CA ASN A 45 -11.83 89.62 50.04
C ASN A 45 -10.94 88.42 50.35
N THR A 46 -10.14 88.49 51.42
CA THR A 46 -9.35 87.33 51.91
C THR A 46 -10.26 86.16 52.32
N LEU A 47 -11.42 86.43 52.93
CA LEU A 47 -12.39 85.40 53.28
C LEU A 47 -13.00 84.76 52.03
N ILE A 48 -13.36 85.56 51.02
CA ILE A 48 -13.87 85.08 49.73
C ILE A 48 -12.82 84.24 49.01
N ASP A 49 -11.56 84.70 48.96
CA ASP A 49 -10.48 83.98 48.31
C ASP A 49 -10.18 82.65 49.02
N ASN A 50 -10.23 82.63 50.35
CA ASN A 50 -10.13 81.39 51.12
C ASN A 50 -11.31 80.46 50.87
N HIS A 51 -12.53 80.98 50.73
CA HIS A 51 -13.73 80.19 50.45
C HIS A 51 -13.69 79.61 49.03
N ASN A 52 -13.29 80.42 48.05
CA ASN A 52 -13.10 79.99 46.66
C ASN A 52 -11.98 78.96 46.55
N GLY A 53 -10.86 79.16 47.24
CA GLY A 53 -9.78 78.17 47.32
C GLY A 53 -10.20 76.86 48.01
N ALA A 54 -11.12 76.92 48.98
CA ALA A 54 -11.72 75.72 49.57
C ALA A 54 -12.67 75.01 48.59
N LEU A 55 -13.50 75.75 47.85
CA LEU A 55 -14.39 75.22 46.81
C LEU A 55 -13.60 74.56 45.67
N GLU A 56 -12.51 75.18 45.21
CA GLU A 56 -11.63 74.57 44.19
C GLU A 56 -11.02 73.26 44.67
N LYS A 57 -10.56 73.20 45.94
CA LYS A 57 -10.05 71.95 46.53
C LYS A 57 -11.12 70.87 46.60
N ILE A 58 -12.34 71.22 47.01
CA ILE A 58 -13.48 70.28 47.07
C ILE A 58 -13.82 69.76 45.67
N ASN A 59 -13.93 70.65 44.68
CA ASN A 59 -14.23 70.26 43.31
C ASN A 59 -13.14 69.38 42.71
N LYS A 60 -11.87 69.66 43.02
CA LYS A 60 -10.75 68.81 42.60
C LYS A 60 -10.86 67.41 43.22
N VAL A 61 -11.08 67.31 44.53
CA VAL A 61 -11.26 66.02 45.22
C VAL A 61 -12.45 65.24 44.64
N LEU A 62 -13.56 65.92 44.35
CA LEU A 62 -14.74 65.29 43.75
C LEU A 62 -14.45 64.75 42.34
N SER A 63 -13.72 65.52 41.54
CA SER A 63 -13.28 65.11 40.19
C SER A 63 -12.33 63.91 40.25
N ASP A 64 -11.37 63.91 41.18
CA ASP A 64 -10.40 62.83 41.35
C ASP A 64 -11.09 61.54 41.79
N LEU A 65 -12.03 61.62 42.75
CA LEU A 65 -12.86 60.48 43.18
C LEU A 65 -13.70 59.91 42.03
N THR A 66 -14.40 60.79 41.29
CA THR A 66 -15.25 60.36 40.16
C THR A 66 -14.42 59.69 39.05
N SER A 67 -13.20 60.19 38.81
CA SER A 67 -12.30 59.61 37.80
C SER A 67 -11.79 58.23 38.24
N SER A 68 -11.41 58.08 39.51
CA SER A 68 -10.97 56.80 40.08
C SER A 68 -12.09 55.75 40.06
N ASP A 69 -13.32 56.12 40.40
CA ASP A 69 -14.45 55.19 40.40
C ASP A 69 -14.81 54.74 38.97
N ASN A 70 -14.77 55.66 38.00
CA ASN A 70 -15.00 55.32 36.60
C ASN A 70 -13.92 54.37 36.04
N GLU A 71 -12.66 54.56 36.43
CA GLU A 71 -11.57 53.66 36.04
C GLU A 71 -11.75 52.27 36.65
N ALA A 72 -12.12 52.18 37.95
CA ALA A 72 -12.39 50.92 38.61
C ALA A 72 -13.57 50.16 37.96
N ILE A 73 -14.66 50.87 37.61
CA ILE A 73 -15.81 50.29 36.92
C ILE A 73 -15.43 49.78 35.54
N SER A 74 -14.66 50.56 34.77
CA SER A 74 -14.19 50.17 33.44
C SER A 74 -13.31 48.91 33.50
N ASN A 75 -12.41 48.83 34.48
CA ASN A 75 -11.54 47.66 34.67
C ASN A 75 -12.34 46.41 35.05
N GLU A 76 -13.37 46.55 35.90
CA GLU A 76 -14.23 45.42 36.26
C GLU A 76 -15.10 44.95 35.10
N GLN A 77 -15.61 45.87 34.27
CA GLN A 77 -16.33 45.52 33.04
C GLN A 77 -15.46 44.74 32.06
N ALA A 78 -14.19 45.14 31.89
CA ALA A 78 -13.23 44.41 31.06
C ALA A 78 -12.94 43.00 31.63
N ARG A 79 -12.84 42.87 32.95
CA ARG A 79 -12.65 41.58 33.63
C ARG A 79 -13.83 40.65 33.43
N VAL A 80 -15.06 41.16 33.53
CA VAL A 80 -16.29 40.38 33.31
C VAL A 80 -16.39 39.91 31.85
N GLN A 81 -16.13 40.79 30.88
CA GLN A 81 -16.14 40.40 29.46
C GLN A 81 -15.10 39.33 29.12
N ALA A 82 -13.89 39.44 29.71
CA ALA A 82 -12.86 38.42 29.54
C ALA A 82 -13.30 37.06 30.12
N GLU A 83 -14.00 37.06 31.26
CA GLU A 83 -14.53 35.85 31.88
C GLU A 83 -15.68 35.23 31.07
N GLU A 84 -16.60 36.05 30.55
CA GLU A 84 -17.66 35.60 29.63
C GLU A 84 -17.07 34.92 28.38
N THR A 85 -16.03 35.52 27.80
CA THR A 85 -15.31 34.94 26.66
C THR A 85 -14.65 33.61 27.04
N ARG A 86 -14.05 33.52 28.23
CA ARG A 86 -13.44 32.27 28.73
C ARG A 86 -14.47 31.17 28.90
N VAL A 87 -15.66 31.49 29.41
CA VAL A 87 -16.77 30.53 29.59
C VAL A 87 -17.28 30.04 28.25
N GLN A 88 -17.52 30.93 27.28
CA GLN A 88 -17.95 30.56 25.93
C GLN A 88 -16.95 29.63 25.23
N ASN A 89 -15.65 29.92 25.35
CA ASN A 89 -14.61 29.04 24.80
C ASN A 89 -14.61 27.65 25.46
N GLU A 90 -14.88 27.58 26.76
CA GLU A 90 -14.95 26.31 27.48
C GLU A 90 -16.21 25.50 27.09
N GLU A 91 -17.35 26.17 26.90
CA GLU A 91 -18.57 25.53 26.40
C GLU A 91 -18.37 24.95 24.99
N GLN A 92 -17.70 25.70 24.10
CA GLN A 92 -17.35 25.20 22.76
C GLN A 92 -16.41 24.00 22.85
N ARG A 93 -15.37 24.06 23.70
CA ARG A 93 -14.43 22.94 23.90
C ARG A 93 -15.13 21.67 24.40
N ILE A 94 -16.14 21.81 25.27
CA ILE A 94 -16.95 20.69 25.75
C ILE A 94 -17.80 20.12 24.61
N SER A 95 -18.46 20.97 23.82
CA SER A 95 -19.24 20.55 22.65
C SER A 95 -18.40 19.77 21.63
N ASP A 96 -17.21 20.28 21.30
CA ASP A 96 -16.28 19.63 20.36
C ASP A 96 -15.82 18.26 20.88
N GLU A 97 -15.57 18.14 22.19
CA GLU A 97 -15.19 16.89 22.83
C GLU A 97 -16.33 15.86 22.84
N ASP A 98 -17.58 16.30 23.02
CA ASP A 98 -18.76 15.42 22.94
C ASP A 98 -19.02 14.93 21.51
N GLU A 99 -18.80 15.78 20.49
CA GLU A 99 -18.83 15.37 19.09
C GLU A 99 -17.71 14.36 18.80
N ARG A 100 -16.48 14.63 19.24
CA ARG A 100 -15.33 13.72 19.11
C ARG A 100 -15.62 12.35 19.73
N ARG A 101 -16.23 12.32 20.91
CA ARG A 101 -16.65 11.07 21.60
C ARG A 101 -17.74 10.33 20.84
N THR A 102 -18.66 11.05 20.22
CA THR A 102 -19.74 10.47 19.40
C THR A 102 -19.17 9.81 18.14
N GLU A 103 -18.24 10.46 17.46
CA GLU A 103 -17.54 9.88 16.31
C GLU A 103 -16.66 8.69 16.69
N GLU A 104 -16.00 8.73 17.86
CA GLU A 104 -15.25 7.57 18.36
C GLU A 104 -16.15 6.36 18.63
N LYS A 105 -17.35 6.56 19.18
CA LYS A 105 -18.33 5.48 19.35
C LYS A 105 -18.77 4.88 18.01
N LYS A 106 -18.94 5.69 16.97
CA LYS A 106 -19.25 5.21 15.61
C LYS A 106 -18.09 4.38 15.03
N ARG A 107 -16.85 4.84 15.21
CA ARG A 107 -15.63 4.09 14.80
C ARG A 107 -15.54 2.73 15.49
N ILE A 108 -15.76 2.68 16.81
CA ILE A 108 -15.75 1.42 17.57
C ILE A 108 -16.85 0.47 17.08
N ALA A 109 -18.05 0.98 16.79
CA ALA A 109 -19.15 0.15 16.26
C ALA A 109 -18.82 -0.44 14.88
N MET A 110 -18.20 0.35 13.99
CA MET A 110 -17.72 -0.13 12.70
C MET A 110 -16.62 -1.19 12.85
N TYR A 111 -15.66 -0.96 13.76
CA TYR A 111 -14.59 -1.93 14.05
C TYR A 111 -15.15 -3.26 14.53
N ASN A 112 -16.10 -3.24 15.46
CA ASN A 112 -16.75 -4.46 15.96
C ASN A 112 -17.53 -5.19 14.85
N THR A 113 -18.14 -4.45 13.92
CA THR A 113 -18.81 -5.05 12.76
C THR A 113 -17.80 -5.77 11.87
N HIS A 114 -16.68 -5.12 11.58
CA HIS A 114 -15.60 -5.71 10.78
C HIS A 114 -15.00 -6.96 11.43
N LEU A 115 -14.76 -6.92 12.74
CA LEU A 115 -14.23 -8.04 13.50
C LEU A 115 -15.18 -9.24 13.48
N ASN A 116 -16.50 -9.01 13.58
CA ASN A 116 -17.49 -10.08 13.47
C ASN A 116 -17.55 -10.68 12.06
N ASP A 117 -17.43 -9.86 11.02
CA ASP A 117 -17.36 -10.33 9.63
C ASP A 117 -16.08 -11.15 9.37
N GLU A 118 -14.97 -10.78 10.01
CA GLU A 118 -13.72 -11.54 9.98
C GLU A 118 -13.84 -12.89 10.68
N LEU A 119 -14.42 -12.92 11.89
CA LEU A 119 -14.69 -14.16 12.62
C LEU A 119 -15.60 -15.10 11.82
N ARG A 120 -16.62 -14.56 11.13
CA ARG A 120 -17.50 -15.34 10.25
C ARG A 120 -16.75 -15.91 9.04
N ARG A 121 -15.81 -15.14 8.47
CA ARG A 121 -14.93 -15.62 7.40
C ARG A 121 -14.03 -16.75 7.87
N GLU A 122 -13.44 -16.62 9.07
CA GLU A 122 -12.63 -17.68 9.68
C GLU A 122 -13.44 -18.96 9.96
N GLN A 123 -14.65 -18.84 10.49
CA GLN A 123 -15.54 -19.99 10.69
C GLN A 123 -15.83 -20.71 9.38
N LYS A 124 -16.15 -19.97 8.32
CA LYS A 124 -16.40 -20.53 6.99
C LYS A 124 -15.13 -21.18 6.40
N HIS A 125 -13.96 -20.60 6.65
CA HIS A 125 -12.69 -21.19 6.24
C HIS A 125 -12.45 -22.52 6.95
N THR A 126 -12.68 -22.59 8.26
CA THR A 126 -12.56 -23.83 9.05
C THR A 126 -13.54 -24.90 8.56
N GLU A 127 -14.80 -24.56 8.27
CA GLU A 127 -15.77 -25.50 7.68
C GLU A 127 -15.30 -26.04 6.32
N MET A 128 -14.73 -25.16 5.49
CA MET A 128 -14.18 -25.53 4.19
C MET A 128 -12.98 -26.47 4.33
N VAL A 129 -12.07 -26.20 5.28
CA VAL A 129 -10.92 -27.07 5.58
C VAL A 129 -11.39 -28.43 6.05
N ASN A 130 -12.32 -28.51 7.01
CA ASN A 130 -12.86 -29.80 7.48
C ASN A 130 -13.52 -30.60 6.36
N THR A 131 -14.22 -29.92 5.44
CA THR A 131 -14.81 -30.57 4.26
C THR A 131 -13.74 -31.11 3.32
N LEU A 132 -12.64 -30.37 3.14
CA LEU A 132 -11.51 -30.79 2.33
C LEU A 132 -10.81 -31.99 2.96
N ASP A 133 -10.55 -31.98 4.26
CA ASP A 133 -9.93 -33.08 4.99
C ASP A 133 -10.75 -34.37 4.86
N THR A 134 -12.09 -34.26 5.01
CA THR A 134 -12.99 -35.41 4.78
C THR A 134 -12.87 -35.96 3.36
N LYS A 135 -12.77 -35.08 2.35
CA LYS A 135 -12.58 -35.51 0.95
C LYS A 135 -11.21 -36.13 0.70
N VAL A 136 -10.17 -35.67 1.40
CA VAL A 136 -8.85 -36.29 1.33
C VAL A 136 -8.90 -37.70 1.91
N GLU A 137 -9.55 -37.90 3.05
CA GLU A 137 -9.76 -39.24 3.64
C GLU A 137 -10.55 -40.18 2.71
N GLU A 138 -11.60 -39.68 2.04
CA GLU A 138 -12.35 -40.44 1.04
C GLU A 138 -11.46 -40.86 -0.15
N VAL A 139 -10.61 -39.95 -0.65
CA VAL A 139 -9.67 -40.22 -1.73
C VAL A 139 -8.62 -41.24 -1.30
N ASP A 140 -8.05 -41.10 -0.10
CA ASP A 140 -7.06 -42.03 0.43
C ASP A 140 -7.65 -43.44 0.57
N THR A 141 -8.89 -43.54 1.07
CA THR A 141 -9.62 -44.81 1.15
C THR A 141 -9.81 -45.43 -0.23
N PHE A 142 -10.25 -44.64 -1.22
CA PHE A 142 -10.43 -45.11 -2.59
C PHE A 142 -9.12 -45.61 -3.22
N VAL A 143 -8.04 -44.86 -3.05
CA VAL A 143 -6.71 -45.21 -3.57
C VAL A 143 -6.21 -46.53 -2.94
N ASN A 144 -6.36 -46.68 -1.61
CA ASN A 144 -5.94 -47.90 -0.92
C ASN A 144 -6.75 -49.12 -1.38
N THR A 145 -8.06 -49.01 -1.52
CA THR A 145 -8.89 -50.10 -2.07
C THR A 145 -8.48 -50.46 -3.49
N LYS A 146 -8.19 -49.47 -4.34
CA LYS A 146 -7.74 -49.75 -5.71
C LYS A 146 -6.36 -50.39 -5.77
N LYS A 147 -5.48 -50.03 -4.84
CA LYS A 147 -4.17 -50.67 -4.69
C LYS A 147 -4.32 -52.15 -4.34
N GLU A 148 -5.16 -52.49 -3.36
CA GLU A 148 -5.44 -53.88 -2.97
C GLU A 148 -6.06 -54.70 -4.12
N GLU A 149 -7.01 -54.12 -4.87
CA GLU A 149 -7.58 -54.76 -6.06
C GLU A 149 -6.52 -55.07 -7.12
N ILE A 150 -5.59 -54.14 -7.36
CA ILE A 150 -4.49 -54.31 -8.32
C ILE A 150 -3.52 -55.39 -7.84
N GLU A 151 -3.13 -55.38 -6.57
CA GLU A 151 -2.26 -56.40 -5.97
C GLU A 151 -2.86 -57.79 -6.13
N SER A 152 -4.14 -57.98 -5.78
CA SER A 152 -4.84 -59.26 -5.94
C SER A 152 -4.90 -59.73 -7.40
N PHE A 153 -5.11 -58.82 -8.35
CA PHE A 153 -5.08 -59.14 -9.78
C PHE A 153 -3.69 -59.60 -10.25
N VAL A 154 -2.64 -58.93 -9.80
CA VAL A 154 -1.25 -59.27 -10.14
C VAL A 154 -0.86 -60.63 -9.56
N ASP A 155 -1.23 -60.91 -8.31
CA ASP A 155 -0.98 -62.21 -7.67
C ASP A 155 -1.64 -63.35 -8.46
N THR A 156 -2.93 -63.20 -8.78
CA THR A 156 -3.68 -64.18 -9.58
C THR A 156 -3.02 -64.42 -10.95
N LYS A 157 -2.55 -63.35 -11.61
CA LYS A 157 -1.88 -63.47 -12.91
C LYS A 157 -0.51 -64.11 -12.80
N THR A 158 0.18 -63.91 -11.69
CA THR A 158 1.47 -64.56 -11.42
C THR A 158 1.28 -66.06 -11.26
N GLU A 159 0.30 -66.50 -10.47
CA GLU A 159 -0.06 -67.91 -10.30
C GLU A 159 -0.43 -68.58 -11.63
N GLU A 160 -1.28 -67.94 -12.45
CA GLU A 160 -1.64 -68.45 -13.79
C GLU A 160 -0.40 -68.65 -14.69
N VAL A 161 0.56 -67.73 -14.62
CA VAL A 161 1.80 -67.80 -15.40
C VAL A 161 2.69 -68.94 -14.89
N GLU A 162 2.83 -69.09 -13.57
CA GLU A 162 3.60 -70.18 -12.96
C GLU A 162 3.03 -71.55 -13.36
N GLU A 163 1.70 -71.74 -13.27
CA GLU A 163 1.04 -72.98 -13.70
C GLU A 163 1.28 -73.28 -15.18
N PHE A 164 1.24 -72.26 -16.05
CA PHE A 164 1.52 -72.42 -17.47
C PHE A 164 2.97 -72.82 -17.73
N VAL A 165 3.92 -72.20 -17.04
CA VAL A 165 5.35 -72.51 -17.15
C VAL A 165 5.63 -73.94 -16.69
N ASP A 166 5.03 -74.38 -15.58
CA ASP A 166 5.16 -75.75 -15.07
C ASP A 166 4.60 -76.77 -16.05
N LEU A 167 3.40 -76.51 -16.59
CA LEU A 167 2.79 -77.36 -17.62
C LEU A 167 3.71 -77.50 -18.84
N LYS A 168 4.29 -76.39 -19.32
CA LYS A 168 5.20 -76.40 -20.48
C LYS A 168 6.50 -77.11 -20.18
N THR A 169 7.07 -76.91 -18.99
CA THR A 169 8.27 -77.60 -18.53
C THR A 169 8.04 -79.11 -18.49
N ASN A 170 6.92 -79.56 -17.95
CA ASN A 170 6.55 -80.97 -17.91
C ASN A 170 6.34 -81.59 -19.31
N GLN A 171 5.74 -80.84 -20.23
CA GLN A 171 5.61 -81.26 -21.64
C GLN A 171 6.97 -81.42 -22.31
N VAL A 172 7.88 -80.46 -22.11
CA VAL A 172 9.25 -80.51 -22.66
C VAL A 172 10.03 -81.67 -22.06
N ASN A 173 9.99 -81.87 -20.74
CA ASN A 173 10.65 -82.99 -20.07
C ASN A 173 10.16 -84.33 -20.61
N SER A 174 8.85 -84.51 -20.77
CA SER A 174 8.26 -85.72 -21.34
C SER A 174 8.73 -85.99 -22.77
N PHE A 175 8.84 -84.95 -23.59
CA PHE A 175 9.38 -85.05 -24.95
C PHE A 175 10.86 -85.47 -24.94
N ILE A 176 11.67 -84.83 -24.09
CA ILE A 176 13.10 -85.15 -23.94
C ILE A 176 13.26 -86.61 -23.51
N THR A 177 12.57 -87.06 -22.46
CA THR A 177 12.62 -88.45 -21.98
C THR A 177 12.26 -89.43 -23.09
N THR A 178 11.23 -89.13 -23.88
CA THR A 178 10.82 -89.97 -25.02
C THR A 178 11.94 -90.06 -26.06
N LYS A 179 12.57 -88.92 -26.42
CA LYS A 179 13.66 -88.88 -27.38
C LYS A 179 14.93 -89.57 -26.87
N THR A 180 15.26 -89.42 -25.59
CA THR A 180 16.37 -90.14 -24.95
C THR A 180 16.14 -91.65 -25.06
N ASN A 181 14.94 -92.14 -24.72
CA ASN A 181 14.61 -93.56 -24.83
C ASN A 181 14.69 -94.10 -26.29
N GLU A 182 14.30 -93.28 -27.28
CA GLU A 182 14.47 -93.63 -28.70
C GLU A 182 15.95 -93.74 -29.09
N VAL A 183 16.78 -92.79 -28.65
CA VAL A 183 18.23 -92.79 -28.87
C VAL A 183 18.89 -93.97 -28.17
N ASP A 184 18.55 -94.26 -26.92
CA ASP A 184 19.09 -95.40 -26.17
C ASP A 184 18.79 -96.73 -26.87
N LYS A 185 17.56 -96.91 -27.39
CA LYS A 185 17.20 -98.08 -28.20
C LYS A 185 18.02 -98.15 -29.49
N PHE A 186 18.21 -97.03 -30.18
CA PHE A 186 19.03 -96.98 -31.38
C PHE A 186 20.49 -97.35 -31.10
N VAL A 187 21.08 -96.75 -30.05
CA VAL A 187 22.45 -97.03 -29.60
C VAL A 187 22.61 -98.48 -29.19
N ALA A 188 21.67 -99.04 -28.41
CA ALA A 188 21.69 -100.45 -28.03
C ALA A 188 21.65 -101.38 -29.26
N THR A 189 20.78 -101.08 -30.23
CA THR A 189 20.68 -101.84 -31.48
C THR A 189 21.98 -101.77 -32.28
N LYS A 190 22.56 -100.57 -32.44
CA LYS A 190 23.83 -100.39 -33.14
C LYS A 190 25.01 -100.99 -32.39
N GLY A 191 25.00 -100.94 -31.06
CA GLY A 191 25.96 -101.63 -30.21
C GLY A 191 25.94 -103.13 -30.47
N GLN A 192 24.75 -103.74 -30.55
CA GLN A 192 24.61 -105.17 -30.88
C GLN A 192 25.07 -105.50 -32.31
N GLU A 193 24.77 -104.65 -33.29
CA GLU A 193 25.27 -104.82 -34.67
C GLU A 193 26.81 -104.79 -34.71
N VAL A 194 27.43 -103.86 -33.99
CA VAL A 194 28.90 -103.75 -33.89
C VAL A 194 29.49 -104.93 -33.14
N GLU A 195 28.89 -105.35 -32.03
CA GLU A 195 29.33 -106.52 -31.27
C GLU A 195 29.25 -107.80 -32.11
N ASN A 196 28.17 -107.98 -32.88
CA ASN A 196 28.05 -109.07 -33.84
C ASN A 196 29.14 -109.01 -34.91
N ALA A 197 29.45 -107.81 -35.43
CA ALA A 197 30.55 -107.62 -36.38
C ALA A 197 31.92 -107.96 -35.78
N ILE A 198 32.17 -107.56 -34.52
CA ILE A 198 33.38 -107.91 -33.76
C ILE A 198 33.47 -109.42 -33.53
N ASN A 199 32.37 -110.07 -33.15
CA ASN A 199 32.33 -111.52 -32.92
C ASN A 199 32.52 -112.34 -34.22
N SER A 200 32.25 -111.75 -35.38
CA SER A 200 32.62 -112.32 -36.69
C SER A 200 34.07 -112.06 -37.11
N ILE A 201 34.86 -111.32 -36.30
CA ILE A 201 36.32 -111.26 -36.48
C ILE A 201 36.90 -112.59 -36.00
N PRO A 202 37.65 -113.32 -36.84
CA PRO A 202 38.24 -114.62 -36.47
C PRO A 202 39.14 -114.50 -35.23
N SER A 203 39.26 -115.60 -34.48
CA SER A 203 39.99 -115.59 -33.20
C SER A 203 41.47 -115.26 -33.40
N LYS A 204 42.11 -114.72 -32.37
CA LYS A 204 43.53 -114.36 -32.37
C LYS A 204 44.46 -115.54 -32.75
N GLU A 205 44.00 -116.79 -32.66
CA GLU A 205 44.72 -117.98 -33.14
C GLU A 205 44.77 -118.09 -34.68
N GLU A 206 43.77 -117.58 -35.41
CA GLU A 206 43.73 -117.54 -36.88
C GLU A 206 44.45 -116.29 -37.46
N LEU A 207 44.79 -115.32 -36.60
CA LEU A 207 45.45 -114.06 -36.94
C LEU A 207 46.88 -113.93 -36.36
N LYS A 208 47.55 -115.05 -36.05
CA LYS A 208 48.95 -115.09 -35.58
C LYS A 208 49.91 -115.56 -36.68
N GLY A 209 50.52 -114.59 -37.36
CA GLY A 209 51.92 -114.68 -37.77
C GLY A 209 52.86 -114.55 -36.56
N GLU A 210 54.13 -114.92 -36.74
CA GLU A 210 55.12 -115.15 -35.68
C GLU A 210 55.31 -113.99 -34.67
N LYS A 211 55.57 -114.40 -33.43
CA LYS A 211 55.64 -113.60 -32.21
C LYS A 211 56.88 -112.68 -32.18
N GLY A 212 56.67 -111.39 -31.96
CA GLY A 212 57.71 -110.41 -31.59
C GLY A 212 57.77 -110.18 -30.07
N ASP A 213 58.99 -109.97 -29.57
CA ASP A 213 59.38 -109.91 -28.16
C ASP A 213 59.03 -108.58 -27.43
N LYS A 214 58.78 -108.75 -26.11
CA LYS A 214 58.84 -107.79 -24.99
C LYS A 214 57.67 -106.82 -24.73
N GLY A 215 57.21 -106.85 -23.47
CA GLY A 215 56.53 -105.73 -22.80
C GLY A 215 55.72 -106.13 -21.58
N GLU A 216 56.37 -106.39 -20.44
CA GLU A 216 55.71 -106.33 -19.12
C GLU A 216 55.40 -104.87 -18.76
N LYS A 217 54.13 -104.58 -18.46
CA LYS A 217 53.58 -103.42 -17.71
C LYS A 217 52.07 -103.60 -17.69
N GLY A 218 51.31 -103.53 -16.62
CA GLY A 218 51.53 -103.27 -15.19
C GLY A 218 50.13 -103.30 -14.56
N ASP A 219 50.06 -103.62 -13.27
CA ASP A 219 48.83 -103.77 -12.49
C ASP A 219 47.83 -102.63 -12.72
N THR A 220 46.56 -102.96 -12.95
CA THR A 220 45.44 -102.02 -12.77
C THR A 220 44.29 -102.77 -12.10
N PRO A 221 43.68 -102.21 -11.03
CA PRO A 221 42.90 -102.97 -10.06
C PRO A 221 41.53 -103.35 -10.62
N SER A 222 40.99 -104.46 -10.09
CA SER A 222 39.68 -105.00 -10.47
C SER A 222 38.56 -103.96 -10.37
N ILE A 223 37.68 -104.00 -11.37
CA ILE A 223 36.43 -103.21 -11.58
C ILE A 223 35.55 -103.08 -10.31
N THR A 224 35.67 -104.02 -9.37
CA THR A 224 34.93 -104.04 -8.09
C THR A 224 35.20 -102.83 -7.17
N HIS A 225 36.36 -102.16 -7.27
CA HIS A 225 36.63 -100.95 -6.46
C HIS A 225 36.02 -99.67 -7.04
N LEU A 226 35.79 -99.61 -8.35
CA LEU A 226 35.15 -98.45 -9.00
C LEU A 226 33.65 -98.44 -8.75
N GLU A 227 32.98 -99.59 -8.80
CA GLU A 227 31.54 -99.70 -8.51
C GLU A 227 31.22 -99.31 -7.07
N THR A 228 32.06 -99.70 -6.10
CA THR A 228 31.88 -99.33 -4.69
C THR A 228 32.09 -97.82 -4.49
N SER A 229 33.16 -97.24 -5.07
CA SER A 229 33.42 -95.79 -4.94
C SER A 229 32.40 -94.90 -5.65
N ILE A 230 31.79 -95.38 -6.74
CA ILE A 230 30.74 -94.65 -7.47
C ILE A 230 29.44 -94.65 -6.64
N ASN A 231 29.04 -95.81 -6.10
CA ASN A 231 27.84 -95.90 -5.27
C ASN A 231 27.96 -95.11 -3.96
N ASP A 232 29.14 -95.10 -3.34
CA ASP A 232 29.39 -94.29 -2.14
C ASP A 232 29.32 -92.78 -2.44
N LYS A 233 29.83 -92.33 -3.60
CA LYS A 233 29.70 -90.93 -4.03
C LYS A 233 28.27 -90.54 -4.41
N ILE A 234 27.51 -91.44 -5.01
CA ILE A 234 26.09 -91.20 -5.31
C ILE A 234 25.32 -91.02 -4.00
N ASN A 235 25.51 -91.92 -3.04
CA ASN A 235 24.89 -91.82 -1.71
C ASN A 235 25.35 -90.56 -0.94
N GLU A 236 26.62 -90.15 -1.06
CA GLU A 236 27.13 -88.92 -0.47
C GLU A 236 26.48 -87.66 -1.09
N VAL A 237 26.34 -87.63 -2.42
CA VAL A 237 25.68 -86.53 -3.14
C VAL A 237 24.19 -86.47 -2.81
N GLU A 238 23.51 -87.61 -2.75
CA GLU A 238 22.08 -87.71 -2.44
C GLU A 238 21.81 -87.30 -0.97
N THR A 239 22.70 -87.68 -0.05
CA THR A 239 22.66 -87.22 1.35
C THR A 239 22.91 -85.72 1.46
N ARG A 240 23.89 -85.15 0.75
CA ARG A 240 24.14 -83.69 0.74
C ARG A 240 22.98 -82.92 0.11
N PHE A 241 22.35 -83.45 -0.92
CA PHE A 241 21.20 -82.86 -1.59
C PHE A 241 19.96 -82.81 -0.68
N ASN A 242 19.69 -83.88 0.06
CA ASN A 242 18.57 -83.95 1.02
C ASN A 242 18.83 -83.12 2.30
N THR A 243 20.10 -82.95 2.70
CA THR A 243 20.47 -82.12 3.85
C THR A 243 20.43 -80.61 3.52
N LEU A 244 20.73 -80.23 2.26
CA LEU A 244 20.64 -78.83 1.81
C LEU A 244 19.19 -78.33 1.65
N THR A 245 18.28 -79.19 1.21
CA THR A 245 16.87 -78.81 1.00
C THR A 245 16.08 -78.66 2.30
N SER A 246 16.41 -79.44 3.34
CA SER A 246 15.66 -79.41 4.61
C SER A 246 16.13 -78.30 5.57
N ASN A 247 17.45 -78.04 5.63
CA ASN A 247 18.01 -77.02 6.54
C ASN A 247 18.00 -75.60 5.94
N GLN A 248 17.98 -75.44 4.61
CA GLN A 248 17.83 -74.11 4.00
C GLN A 248 16.36 -73.66 3.88
N GLN A 249 15.40 -74.57 4.04
CA GLN A 249 13.97 -74.21 4.09
C GLN A 249 13.49 -73.85 5.51
N GLN A 250 14.13 -74.31 6.59
CA GLN A 250 13.72 -73.96 7.96
C GLN A 250 14.43 -72.73 8.55
N ASP A 251 15.64 -72.38 8.08
CA ASP A 251 16.36 -71.18 8.54
C ASP A 251 15.99 -69.89 7.78
N ALA A 252 15.26 -69.99 6.66
CA ALA A 252 14.75 -68.82 5.93
C ALA A 252 13.41 -68.29 6.48
N GLU A 253 12.73 -69.07 7.33
CA GLU A 253 11.36 -68.80 7.78
C GLU A 253 11.27 -68.60 9.30
N VAL A 254 12.34 -68.09 9.94
CA VAL A 254 12.27 -67.55 11.30
C VAL A 254 12.69 -66.08 11.29
N ILE A 255 11.76 -65.21 10.89
CA ILE A 255 11.70 -63.84 11.42
C ILE A 255 10.30 -63.66 12.01
N ASP A 256 10.18 -64.14 13.25
CA ASP A 256 9.07 -63.90 14.16
C ASP A 256 8.87 -62.40 14.42
N ALA A 257 7.60 -62.02 14.36
CA ALA A 257 6.90 -60.86 14.89
C ALA A 257 7.73 -59.69 15.46
N ARG A 258 7.70 -58.56 14.72
CA ARG A 258 7.49 -57.19 15.27
C ARG A 258 7.35 -56.20 14.10
N GLY A 259 6.13 -55.96 13.62
CA GLY A 259 5.85 -54.86 12.69
C GLY A 259 4.63 -54.98 11.76
N GLY A 260 4.03 -56.17 11.58
CA GLY A 260 2.78 -56.31 10.81
C GLY A 260 2.87 -56.16 9.28
N ALA A 261 4.07 -56.22 8.68
CA ALA A 261 4.24 -56.20 7.22
C ALA A 261 4.28 -57.62 6.62
N VAL A 262 3.67 -57.81 5.44
CA VAL A 262 3.45 -59.12 4.77
C VAL A 262 4.67 -59.71 4.05
N SER A 263 5.73 -58.92 3.82
CA SER A 263 6.98 -59.39 3.22
C SER A 263 8.17 -58.49 3.60
N LEU A 264 9.39 -59.00 3.41
CA LEU A 264 10.62 -58.23 3.63
C LEU A 264 10.73 -57.04 2.66
N ASN A 265 10.30 -57.22 1.40
CA ASN A 265 10.28 -56.16 0.39
C ASN A 265 9.29 -55.05 0.75
N ALA A 266 8.06 -55.40 1.14
CA ALA A 266 7.07 -54.41 1.57
C ALA A 266 7.55 -53.58 2.79
N ARG A 267 8.46 -54.15 3.58
CA ARG A 267 9.07 -53.48 4.73
C ARG A 267 10.25 -52.59 4.34
N LEU A 268 11.07 -53.03 3.38
CA LEU A 268 12.12 -52.20 2.77
C LEU A 268 11.50 -51.00 2.06
N ASP A 269 10.44 -51.19 1.29
CA ASP A 269 9.73 -50.10 0.61
C ASP A 269 9.10 -49.11 1.60
N ASN A 270 8.54 -49.62 2.71
CA ASN A 270 8.00 -48.76 3.78
C ASN A 270 9.11 -48.01 4.53
N PHE A 271 10.25 -48.66 4.80
CA PHE A 271 11.40 -47.97 5.38
C PHE A 271 12.00 -46.95 4.44
N ASP A 272 12.11 -47.24 3.14
CA ASP A 272 12.60 -46.31 2.14
C ASP A 272 11.65 -45.11 2.00
N SER A 273 10.33 -45.34 2.01
CA SER A 273 9.33 -44.27 2.00
C SER A 273 9.34 -43.43 3.29
N GLN A 274 9.51 -44.06 4.47
CA GLN A 274 9.68 -43.35 5.73
C GLN A 274 11.01 -42.60 5.80
N LEU A 275 12.09 -43.14 5.24
CA LEU A 275 13.39 -42.48 5.14
C LEU A 275 13.31 -41.27 4.20
N GLU A 276 12.67 -41.42 3.05
CA GLU A 276 12.46 -40.34 2.09
C GLU A 276 11.61 -39.21 2.70
N HIS A 277 10.57 -39.56 3.47
CA HIS A 277 9.76 -38.57 4.20
C HIS A 277 10.56 -37.88 5.31
N ILE A 278 11.33 -38.62 6.12
CA ILE A 278 12.17 -38.07 7.20
C ILE A 278 13.33 -37.24 6.63
N GLU A 279 13.93 -37.62 5.51
CA GLU A 279 14.97 -36.86 4.84
C GLU A 279 14.40 -35.57 4.24
N THR A 280 13.24 -35.64 3.58
CA THR A 280 12.54 -34.45 3.07
C THR A 280 12.16 -33.49 4.20
N GLU A 281 11.64 -34.00 5.33
CA GLU A 281 11.26 -33.19 6.48
C GLU A 281 12.46 -32.58 7.21
N LYS A 282 13.56 -33.33 7.38
CA LYS A 282 14.82 -32.84 7.97
C LYS A 282 15.55 -31.84 7.08
N LEU A 283 15.57 -32.07 5.77
CA LEU A 283 16.19 -31.17 4.81
C LEU A 283 15.41 -29.86 4.73
N SER A 284 14.07 -29.89 4.78
CA SER A 284 13.20 -28.70 4.71
C SER A 284 13.41 -27.67 5.84
N LYS A 285 14.13 -28.02 6.92
CA LYS A 285 14.35 -27.18 8.11
C LYS A 285 15.81 -27.17 8.58
N ILE A 286 16.77 -27.04 7.68
CA ILE A 286 18.16 -26.83 8.08
C ILE A 286 18.30 -25.42 8.63
N SER A 287 18.55 -25.28 9.94
CA SER A 287 18.83 -23.98 10.57
C SER A 287 20.28 -23.90 11.04
N LYS A 288 20.97 -22.81 10.70
CA LYS A 288 22.36 -22.56 11.08
C LYS A 288 22.46 -21.24 11.84
N LEU A 289 23.19 -21.22 12.95
CA LEU A 289 23.53 -19.98 13.66
C LEU A 289 24.71 -19.30 12.95
N ILE A 290 24.58 -18.02 12.62
CA ILE A 290 25.67 -17.21 12.08
C ILE A 290 26.54 -16.72 13.23
N TYR A 291 27.86 -16.72 13.02
CA TYR A 291 28.85 -16.07 13.88
C TYR A 291 29.98 -15.50 13.02
N LYS A 292 30.74 -14.53 13.55
CA LYS A 292 31.93 -14.02 12.88
C LYS A 292 33.06 -15.04 12.96
N LYS A 293 33.62 -15.44 11.81
CA LYS A 293 34.80 -16.31 11.77
C LYS A 293 36.06 -15.50 12.09
N GLU A 294 37.00 -16.07 12.84
CA GLU A 294 38.15 -15.36 13.44
C GLU A 294 38.98 -14.53 12.44
N ASN A 295 39.10 -14.97 11.19
CA ASN A 295 39.92 -14.33 10.16
C ASN A 295 39.12 -13.61 9.06
N LEU A 296 37.82 -13.41 9.26
CA LEU A 296 36.94 -12.79 8.27
C LEU A 296 36.26 -11.53 8.82
N SER A 297 35.92 -10.60 7.94
CA SER A 297 34.96 -9.54 8.30
C SER A 297 33.57 -10.18 8.54
N TRP A 298 32.66 -9.44 9.16
CA TRP A 298 31.27 -9.90 9.28
C TRP A 298 30.63 -10.12 7.91
N ALA A 299 30.90 -9.23 6.96
CA ALA A 299 30.38 -9.36 5.59
C ALA A 299 30.88 -10.66 4.93
N ASP A 300 32.17 -10.96 5.03
CA ASP A 300 32.72 -12.21 4.49
C ASP A 300 32.19 -13.46 5.20
N SER A 301 32.05 -13.41 6.53
CA SER A 301 31.48 -14.52 7.30
C SER A 301 30.04 -14.82 6.86
N ILE A 302 29.20 -13.79 6.75
CA ILE A 302 27.81 -13.92 6.30
C ILE A 302 27.77 -14.43 4.86
N GLN A 303 28.63 -13.90 3.98
CA GLN A 303 28.68 -14.32 2.59
C GLN A 303 29.05 -15.79 2.43
N GLU A 304 29.95 -16.31 3.27
CA GLU A 304 30.31 -17.73 3.28
C GLU A 304 29.13 -18.60 3.73
N PHE A 305 28.44 -18.23 4.82
CA PHE A 305 27.22 -18.93 5.26
C PHE A 305 26.12 -18.92 4.19
N GLU A 306 25.92 -17.78 3.50
CA GLU A 306 25.02 -17.66 2.35
C GLU A 306 25.38 -18.65 1.24
N ASN A 307 26.64 -18.65 0.81
CA ASN A 307 27.10 -19.52 -0.27
C ASN A 307 27.01 -21.02 0.09
N GLU A 308 27.37 -21.40 1.32
CA GLU A 308 27.23 -22.79 1.79
C GLU A 308 25.77 -23.23 1.86
N SER A 309 24.88 -22.33 2.29
CA SER A 309 23.45 -22.61 2.43
C SER A 309 22.77 -22.72 1.08
N ASN A 310 23.14 -21.85 0.13
CA ASN A 310 22.66 -21.92 -1.24
C ASN A 310 23.11 -23.22 -1.95
N LYS A 311 24.33 -23.72 -1.69
CA LYS A 311 24.75 -25.03 -2.23
C LYS A 311 23.82 -26.16 -1.79
N ILE A 312 23.40 -26.15 -0.52
CA ILE A 312 22.44 -27.14 0.00
C ILE A 312 21.10 -27.00 -0.73
N TYR A 313 20.60 -25.77 -0.88
CA TYR A 313 19.36 -25.52 -1.62
C TYR A 313 19.45 -25.99 -3.07
N LEU A 314 20.54 -25.70 -3.78
CA LEU A 314 20.73 -26.12 -5.16
C LEU A 314 20.86 -27.64 -5.31
N SER A 315 21.40 -28.35 -4.31
CA SER A 315 21.56 -29.80 -4.37
C SER A 315 20.35 -30.59 -3.88
N THR A 316 19.51 -30.00 -3.03
CA THR A 316 18.41 -30.72 -2.35
C THR A 316 17.02 -30.11 -2.56
N GLY A 317 16.93 -28.88 -3.08
CA GLY A 317 15.71 -28.08 -3.09
C GLY A 317 15.31 -27.54 -1.71
N ALA A 318 16.05 -27.87 -0.66
CA ALA A 318 15.64 -27.57 0.70
C ALA A 318 16.15 -26.21 1.20
N LYS A 319 15.25 -25.42 1.77
CA LYS A 319 15.58 -24.10 2.32
C LYS A 319 16.46 -24.19 3.55
N VAL A 320 17.39 -23.25 3.67
CA VAL A 320 18.27 -23.13 4.83
C VAL A 320 18.02 -21.81 5.55
N ARG A 321 17.75 -21.89 6.84
CA ARG A 321 17.49 -20.73 7.70
C ARG A 321 18.73 -20.32 8.47
N LEU A 322 19.31 -19.19 8.08
CA LEU A 322 20.39 -18.52 8.79
C LEU A 322 19.83 -17.67 9.93
N LYS A 323 20.16 -18.06 11.16
CA LYS A 323 19.81 -17.37 12.39
C LYS A 323 20.92 -16.40 12.76
N PHE A 324 20.62 -15.10 12.71
CA PHE A 324 21.52 -14.07 13.21
C PHE A 324 21.49 -14.01 14.74
N PRO A 325 22.62 -13.71 15.38
CA PRO A 325 22.70 -13.59 16.84
C PRO A 325 21.78 -12.47 17.35
N GLU A 326 21.07 -12.75 18.44
CA GLU A 326 20.06 -11.84 18.96
C GLU A 326 20.67 -10.56 19.52
N ASN A 327 20.09 -9.41 19.16
CA ASN A 327 20.47 -8.08 19.66
C ASN A 327 21.94 -7.70 19.43
N GLU A 328 22.66 -8.40 18.54
CA GLU A 328 24.05 -8.11 18.24
C GLU A 328 24.17 -7.01 17.18
N LEU A 329 25.16 -6.13 17.35
CA LEU A 329 25.56 -5.16 16.32
C LEU A 329 26.56 -5.82 15.37
N ILE A 330 26.14 -5.99 14.12
CA ILE A 330 26.91 -6.60 13.04
C ILE A 330 27.40 -5.49 12.12
N GLU A 331 28.67 -5.16 12.26
CA GLU A 331 29.31 -4.10 11.51
C GLU A 331 29.95 -4.64 10.22
N ILE A 332 29.48 -4.17 9.05
CA ILE A 332 29.91 -4.64 7.73
C ILE A 332 30.66 -3.56 6.94
N ASP A 333 31.63 -4.01 6.15
CA ASP A 333 32.56 -3.18 5.36
C ASP A 333 32.29 -3.21 3.84
N LYS A 334 31.42 -4.11 3.39
CA LYS A 334 31.02 -4.29 1.98
C LYS A 334 29.63 -4.92 1.87
N THR A 335 29.07 -4.86 0.67
CA THR A 335 27.78 -5.48 0.30
C THR A 335 27.77 -6.99 0.52
N ILE A 336 26.66 -7.49 1.05
CA ILE A 336 26.37 -8.93 1.14
C ILE A 336 25.42 -9.31 -0.01
N TYR A 337 25.75 -10.38 -0.73
CA TYR A 337 24.93 -10.91 -1.81
C TYR A 337 24.04 -12.04 -1.30
N LYS A 338 22.75 -11.74 -1.19
CA LYS A 338 21.67 -12.68 -0.86
C LYS A 338 21.61 -13.79 -1.91
N LYS A 339 21.31 -15.02 -1.50
CA LYS A 339 21.10 -16.16 -2.41
C LYS A 339 19.71 -16.78 -2.31
N SER A 340 19.31 -17.49 -3.37
CA SER A 340 18.06 -18.26 -3.42
C SER A 340 18.01 -19.37 -2.39
N GLY A 341 16.82 -19.62 -1.83
CA GLY A 341 16.57 -20.71 -0.88
C GLY A 341 17.20 -20.54 0.50
N VAL A 342 17.69 -19.34 0.81
CA VAL A 342 18.33 -19.04 2.10
C VAL A 342 17.47 -18.02 2.83
N ASP A 343 16.98 -18.35 4.03
CA ASP A 343 16.21 -17.42 4.86
C ASP A 343 17.12 -16.74 5.87
N TRP A 344 16.94 -15.43 6.07
CA TRP A 344 17.57 -14.67 7.15
C TRP A 344 16.53 -14.39 8.23
N VAL A 345 16.83 -14.80 9.46
CA VAL A 345 16.00 -14.52 10.62
C VAL A 345 16.86 -14.11 11.82
N GLY A 346 16.37 -13.23 12.68
CA GLY A 346 17.06 -12.88 13.93
C GLY A 346 16.65 -11.49 14.38
N SER A 347 17.26 -10.97 15.45
CA SER A 347 16.99 -9.62 15.98
C SER A 347 18.26 -8.75 16.02
N CYS A 348 19.22 -9.03 15.13
CA CYS A 348 20.47 -8.27 15.06
C CYS A 348 20.28 -6.91 14.38
N LYS A 349 21.33 -6.09 14.44
CA LYS A 349 21.45 -4.86 13.66
C LYS A 349 22.65 -4.93 12.73
N ILE A 350 22.41 -4.96 11.42
CA ILE A 350 23.43 -4.86 10.38
C ILE A 350 23.68 -3.38 10.07
N LYS A 351 24.93 -2.95 10.27
CA LYS A 351 25.33 -1.54 10.14
C LYS A 351 26.56 -1.41 9.25
N ARG A 352 26.57 -0.41 8.37
CA ARG A 352 27.77 -0.01 7.63
C ARG A 352 28.82 0.64 8.55
N ILE A 353 30.07 0.19 8.45
CA ILE A 353 31.20 0.80 9.18
C ILE A 353 31.69 2.08 8.49
N SER A 354 31.77 2.06 7.17
CA SER A 354 32.45 3.09 6.40
C SER A 354 31.63 4.38 6.30
N SER A 355 32.22 5.51 6.68
CA SER A 355 31.71 6.85 6.41
C SER A 355 32.15 7.39 5.03
N ASP A 356 32.77 6.56 4.19
CA ASP A 356 33.21 6.96 2.86
C ASP A 356 32.01 7.27 1.97
N THR A 357 31.88 8.54 1.61
CA THR A 357 30.82 9.10 0.77
C THR A 357 31.11 8.97 -0.72
N THR A 358 32.34 8.61 -1.09
CA THR A 358 32.78 8.52 -2.49
C THR A 358 32.45 7.16 -3.11
N ASN A 359 32.24 6.14 -2.28
CA ASN A 359 31.87 4.79 -2.69
C ASN A 359 30.57 4.36 -2.00
N LEU A 360 29.42 4.75 -2.56
CA LEU A 360 28.11 4.35 -2.07
C LEU A 360 27.85 2.88 -2.39
N TRP A 361 27.25 2.15 -1.46
CA TRP A 361 26.89 0.76 -1.70
C TRP A 361 25.75 0.25 -0.82
N ALA A 362 25.04 -0.75 -1.35
CA ALA A 362 23.86 -1.36 -0.74
C ALA A 362 24.28 -2.37 0.33
N LEU A 363 23.67 -2.38 1.51
CA LEU A 363 24.06 -3.34 2.56
C LEU A 363 23.84 -4.78 2.10
N VAL A 364 22.69 -5.02 1.46
CA VAL A 364 22.30 -6.33 0.92
C VAL A 364 21.83 -6.17 -0.52
N VAL A 365 22.34 -7.03 -1.40
CA VAL A 365 21.90 -7.15 -2.80
C VAL A 365 21.37 -8.55 -3.06
N ALA A 366 20.19 -8.63 -3.65
CA ALA A 366 19.65 -9.84 -4.27
C ALA A 366 19.46 -9.55 -5.76
N GLU A 367 20.19 -10.26 -6.62
CA GLU A 367 20.08 -10.11 -8.08
C GLU A 367 19.81 -11.47 -8.72
N ASN A 368 18.72 -11.59 -9.49
CA ASN A 368 18.28 -12.85 -10.09
C ASN A 368 18.17 -14.00 -9.07
N GLN A 369 17.68 -13.69 -7.87
CA GLN A 369 17.49 -14.66 -6.78
C GLN A 369 16.01 -14.89 -6.53
N SER A 370 15.69 -16.06 -5.98
CA SER A 370 14.31 -16.40 -5.66
C SER A 370 14.17 -17.20 -4.37
N ASP A 371 12.95 -17.28 -3.86
CA ASP A 371 12.60 -18.19 -2.76
C ASP A 371 13.39 -17.91 -1.48
N PHE A 372 13.35 -16.66 -0.99
CA PHE A 372 14.08 -16.24 0.21
C PHE A 372 13.29 -15.31 1.13
N ILE A 373 13.61 -15.34 2.42
CA ILE A 373 13.03 -14.45 3.44
C ILE A 373 14.12 -13.61 4.11
N ILE A 374 13.80 -12.37 4.45
CA ILE A 374 14.55 -11.55 5.42
C ILE A 374 13.55 -11.10 6.48
N ASP A 375 13.73 -11.56 7.72
CA ASP A 375 12.78 -11.33 8.81
C ASP A 375 13.45 -10.83 10.10
N ASN A 376 12.84 -9.80 10.71
CA ASN A 376 13.15 -9.27 12.05
C ASN A 376 14.56 -8.63 12.22
N ILE A 377 15.26 -8.32 11.13
CA ILE A 377 16.59 -7.70 11.15
C ILE A 377 16.50 -6.17 11.10
N SER A 378 17.38 -5.48 11.85
CA SER A 378 17.56 -4.03 11.74
C SER A 378 18.71 -3.69 10.78
N PHE A 379 18.52 -2.66 9.95
CA PHE A 379 19.52 -2.15 9.00
C PHE A 379 19.82 -0.67 9.27
N GLU A 380 21.10 -0.30 9.26
CA GLU A 380 21.57 1.10 9.32
C GLU A 380 22.64 1.36 8.24
N ASN A 381 22.34 2.21 7.25
CA ASN A 381 23.30 2.65 6.23
C ASN A 381 23.75 4.11 6.49
N LEU A 382 24.16 4.85 5.46
CA LEU A 382 24.50 6.27 5.57
C LEU A 382 23.25 7.15 5.49
N GLY A 383 23.19 8.17 6.35
CA GLY A 383 22.14 9.18 6.26
C GLY A 383 22.20 9.93 4.93
N HIS A 384 21.03 10.37 4.46
CA HIS A 384 20.90 10.95 3.12
C HIS A 384 21.72 12.24 2.95
N GLU A 385 21.84 13.03 4.01
CA GLU A 385 22.65 14.25 4.10
C GLU A 385 24.13 14.04 3.78
N ILE A 386 24.63 12.82 3.96
CA ILE A 386 26.02 12.45 3.72
C ILE A 386 26.21 11.87 2.30
N ALA A 387 25.14 11.35 1.67
CA ALA A 387 25.16 10.64 0.39
C ALA A 387 24.61 11.47 -0.80
N TYR A 388 24.80 12.79 -0.77
CA TYR A 388 24.17 13.78 -1.67
C TYR A 388 24.48 13.61 -3.18
N ASN A 389 25.51 12.83 -3.54
CA ASN A 389 25.96 12.61 -4.91
C ASN A 389 25.75 11.17 -5.38
N ILE A 390 24.53 10.63 -5.29
CA ILE A 390 24.17 9.43 -6.04
C ILE A 390 24.16 9.85 -7.52
N SER A 391 25.32 9.69 -8.19
CA SER A 391 25.40 9.87 -9.63
C SER A 391 24.43 8.89 -10.29
N SER A 392 23.81 9.29 -11.40
CA SER A 392 22.89 8.46 -12.18
C SER A 392 23.53 7.20 -12.79
N ASN A 393 24.80 6.92 -12.52
CA ASN A 393 25.49 5.71 -12.95
C ASN A 393 24.96 4.53 -12.14
N TRP A 394 23.95 3.87 -12.70
CA TRP A 394 23.23 2.77 -12.12
C TRP A 394 24.11 1.52 -12.04
N SER A 395 24.36 1.02 -10.84
CA SER A 395 24.66 -0.39 -10.60
C SER A 395 23.91 -0.87 -9.36
N VAL A 396 23.56 -2.15 -9.32
CA VAL A 396 22.72 -2.73 -8.26
C VAL A 396 23.39 -2.57 -6.89
N ASP A 397 24.70 -2.67 -6.84
CA ASP A 397 25.52 -2.58 -5.64
C ASP A 397 25.93 -1.15 -5.25
N LYS A 398 25.91 -0.15 -6.14
CA LYS A 398 26.45 1.21 -5.87
C LYS A 398 25.40 2.24 -5.47
N ARG A 399 24.46 1.85 -4.61
CA ARG A 399 23.39 2.72 -4.11
C ARG A 399 23.45 2.85 -2.60
N ASN A 400 23.12 4.02 -2.06
CA ASN A 400 22.98 4.18 -0.61
C ASN A 400 21.63 3.62 -0.13
N CYS A 401 21.48 2.29 -0.22
CA CYS A 401 20.28 1.59 0.20
C CYS A 401 20.54 0.46 1.20
N CYS A 402 19.52 0.07 1.97
CA CYS A 402 19.69 -1.06 2.89
C CYS A 402 19.56 -2.39 2.14
N ILE A 403 18.51 -2.54 1.33
CA ILE A 403 18.29 -3.76 0.53
C ILE A 403 18.00 -3.36 -0.91
N HIS A 404 18.67 -4.00 -1.86
CA HIS A 404 18.32 -3.92 -3.27
C HIS A 404 17.95 -5.30 -3.81
N THR A 405 16.72 -5.44 -4.29
CA THR A 405 16.21 -6.61 -5.00
C THR A 405 16.06 -6.27 -6.48
N TYR A 406 16.72 -7.03 -7.35
CA TYR A 406 16.73 -6.84 -8.80
C TYR A 406 16.44 -8.15 -9.52
N LYS A 407 15.37 -8.18 -10.32
CA LYS A 407 14.95 -9.38 -11.06
C LYS A 407 14.75 -10.59 -10.13
N CYS A 408 14.28 -10.34 -8.90
CA CYS A 408 14.01 -11.37 -7.91
C CYS A 408 12.58 -11.89 -8.01
N ASP A 409 12.36 -13.10 -7.52
CA ASP A 409 11.06 -13.74 -7.54
C ASP A 409 10.77 -14.48 -6.22
N ASP A 410 9.52 -14.54 -5.77
CA ASP A 410 9.14 -15.32 -4.59
C ASP A 410 9.95 -14.99 -3.32
N PHE A 411 9.79 -13.77 -2.78
CA PHE A 411 10.53 -13.39 -1.58
C PHE A 411 9.72 -12.53 -0.61
N THR A 412 10.13 -12.54 0.66
CA THR A 412 9.51 -11.73 1.71
C THR A 412 10.55 -10.94 2.49
N ILE A 413 10.28 -9.65 2.71
CA ILE A 413 11.00 -8.79 3.65
C ILE A 413 10.01 -8.36 4.72
N SER A 414 10.19 -8.85 5.96
CA SER A 414 9.21 -8.67 7.03
C SER A 414 9.80 -8.25 8.36
N ASN A 415 9.02 -7.48 9.13
CA ASN A 415 9.33 -7.11 10.51
C ASN A 415 10.72 -6.43 10.69
N CYS A 416 11.28 -5.87 9.63
CA CYS A 416 12.59 -5.23 9.65
C CYS A 416 12.49 -3.76 10.06
N ASN A 417 13.59 -3.23 10.58
CA ASN A 417 13.72 -1.81 10.92
C ASN A 417 14.85 -1.18 10.11
N PHE A 418 14.55 -0.12 9.37
CA PHE A 418 15.48 0.55 8.47
C PHE A 418 15.74 1.95 8.98
N THR A 419 17.02 2.30 9.13
CA THR A 419 17.47 3.63 9.56
C THR A 419 18.62 4.13 8.70
N LYS A 420 18.73 5.46 8.54
CA LYS A 420 19.82 6.14 7.82
C LYS A 420 20.08 5.56 6.42
N TYR A 421 19.37 6.08 5.43
CA TYR A 421 19.52 5.68 4.04
C TYR A 421 19.08 6.81 3.12
N SER A 422 19.48 6.72 1.84
CA SER A 422 18.82 7.48 0.77
C SER A 422 17.66 6.69 0.18
N GLU A 423 17.76 5.35 0.18
CA GLU A 423 16.71 4.44 -0.27
C GLU A 423 16.59 3.26 0.70
N GLY A 424 15.43 3.01 1.31
CA GLY A 424 15.31 1.92 2.30
C GLY A 424 15.43 0.55 1.63
N ILE A 425 14.40 0.20 0.88
CA ILE A 425 14.30 -1.01 0.07
C ILE A 425 14.13 -0.60 -1.38
N VAL A 426 15.04 -1.03 -2.24
CA VAL A 426 14.94 -0.86 -3.69
C VAL A 426 14.45 -2.17 -4.30
N ASN A 427 13.37 -2.11 -5.08
CA ASN A 427 12.75 -3.25 -5.74
C ASN A 427 12.58 -2.96 -7.23
N THR A 428 13.31 -3.71 -8.06
CA THR A 428 13.34 -3.50 -9.51
C THR A 428 13.05 -4.82 -10.23
N ALA A 429 12.03 -4.82 -11.10
CA ALA A 429 11.67 -5.95 -11.95
C ALA A 429 11.41 -7.28 -11.19
N CYS A 430 10.82 -7.18 -10.00
CA CYS A 430 10.62 -8.31 -9.11
C CYS A 430 9.20 -8.90 -9.23
N LYS A 431 9.06 -10.20 -8.97
CA LYS A 431 7.76 -10.89 -9.03
C LYS A 431 7.44 -11.62 -7.72
N ARG A 432 6.15 -11.82 -7.46
CA ARG A 432 5.62 -12.62 -6.33
C ARG A 432 6.32 -12.29 -5.01
N TYR A 433 6.28 -11.03 -4.59
CA TYR A 433 7.03 -10.59 -3.41
C TYR A 433 6.18 -9.88 -2.37
N SER A 434 6.61 -9.95 -1.12
CA SER A 434 5.96 -9.30 0.02
C SER A 434 6.94 -8.40 0.78
N ILE A 435 6.57 -7.15 1.02
CA ILE A 435 7.28 -6.22 1.91
C ILE A 435 6.29 -5.80 2.99
N ILE A 436 6.40 -6.40 4.18
CA ILE A 436 5.34 -6.34 5.19
C ILE A 436 5.83 -6.01 6.60
N ASN A 437 5.03 -5.25 7.37
CA ASN A 437 5.30 -4.95 8.78
C ASN A 437 6.67 -4.29 9.05
N ASN A 438 7.25 -3.57 8.08
CA ASN A 438 8.55 -2.94 8.26
C ASN A 438 8.43 -1.52 8.83
N LYS A 439 9.46 -1.08 9.54
CA LYS A 439 9.61 0.31 10.00
C LYS A 439 10.73 0.97 9.22
N LEU A 440 10.42 2.06 8.52
CA LEU A 440 11.34 2.78 7.66
C LEU A 440 11.43 4.22 8.15
N ASN A 441 12.61 4.61 8.64
CA ASN A 441 12.88 5.99 9.06
C ASN A 441 14.31 6.40 8.72
N ALA A 442 14.46 7.17 7.64
CA ALA A 442 15.75 7.65 7.17
C ALA A 442 16.45 8.59 8.17
N ASN A 443 15.72 9.24 9.09
CA ASN A 443 16.22 10.24 10.03
C ASN A 443 17.07 11.33 9.36
N VAL A 444 16.54 11.94 8.30
CA VAL A 444 17.27 12.99 7.56
C VAL A 444 17.48 14.21 8.45
N GLU A 445 18.74 14.59 8.67
CA GLU A 445 19.09 15.65 9.61
C GLU A 445 18.52 17.02 9.18
N GLY A 446 17.98 17.77 10.14
CA GLY A 446 17.46 19.11 9.93
C GLY A 446 16.13 19.20 9.18
N LYS A 447 15.46 18.06 8.91
CA LYS A 447 14.15 18.01 8.27
C LYS A 447 13.03 17.68 9.26
N SER A 448 11.93 18.43 9.22
CA SER A 448 10.76 18.18 10.07
C SER A 448 9.43 18.37 9.32
N ILE A 449 8.36 17.81 9.89
CA ILE A 449 6.99 18.01 9.37
C ILE A 449 6.55 19.46 9.54
N ASP A 450 6.99 20.12 10.62
CA ASP A 450 6.65 21.52 10.87
C ASP A 450 7.14 22.42 9.72
N GLN A 451 8.32 22.12 9.17
CA GLN A 451 8.85 22.81 7.99
C GLN A 451 7.98 22.64 6.74
N PHE A 452 7.24 21.53 6.60
CA PHE A 452 6.28 21.36 5.51
C PHE A 452 5.01 22.19 5.71
N LEU A 453 4.61 22.40 6.97
CA LEU A 453 3.37 23.09 7.32
C LEU A 453 3.53 24.62 7.27
N ASP A 454 4.69 25.12 7.70
CA ASP A 454 5.03 26.55 7.74
C ASP A 454 5.74 27.06 6.47
N ASP A 455 5.90 26.20 5.47
CA ASP A 455 6.54 26.47 4.18
C ASP A 455 8.04 26.85 4.27
N SER A 456 8.70 26.60 5.41
CA SER A 456 10.15 26.83 5.59
C SER A 456 11.03 25.70 5.06
N TYR A 457 10.43 24.60 4.59
CA TYR A 457 11.17 23.46 4.07
C TYR A 457 12.01 23.79 2.84
N THR A 458 13.32 23.54 2.95
CA THR A 458 14.26 23.55 1.83
C THR A 458 14.39 22.15 1.24
N GLY A 459 14.17 22.01 -0.07
CA GLY A 459 14.35 20.76 -0.78
C GLY A 459 15.78 20.23 -0.67
N ILE A 460 15.93 18.92 -0.65
CA ILE A 460 17.23 18.25 -0.78
C ILE A 460 17.49 18.04 -2.27
N ALA A 461 18.67 18.40 -2.79
CA ALA A 461 18.97 18.11 -4.19
C ALA A 461 19.30 16.61 -4.34
N GLY A 462 18.89 16.04 -5.48
CA GLY A 462 19.05 14.63 -5.78
C GLY A 462 17.78 14.02 -6.37
N ALA A 463 17.93 13.13 -7.35
CA ALA A 463 16.81 12.44 -7.97
C ALA A 463 16.48 11.14 -7.22
N GLN A 464 15.17 10.87 -7.06
CA GLN A 464 14.56 9.61 -6.60
C GLN A 464 15.16 8.97 -5.32
N THR A 465 14.78 9.48 -4.16
CA THR A 465 15.00 8.85 -2.84
C THR A 465 13.69 8.36 -2.23
N GLY A 466 13.74 7.41 -1.30
CA GLY A 466 12.50 6.93 -0.68
C GLY A 466 12.62 5.74 0.26
N ASP A 467 11.50 5.33 0.83
CA ASP A 467 11.47 4.22 1.78
C ASP A 467 11.42 2.88 1.06
N ILE A 468 10.45 2.70 0.16
CA ILE A 468 10.35 1.55 -0.74
C ILE A 468 10.32 2.10 -2.16
N THR A 469 11.42 1.96 -2.91
CA THR A 469 11.55 2.57 -4.25
C THR A 469 11.56 1.53 -5.35
N GLY A 470 10.95 1.89 -6.47
CA GLY A 470 10.97 1.10 -7.70
C GLY A 470 11.80 1.82 -8.76
N TRP A 471 12.82 1.16 -9.28
CA TRP A 471 13.66 1.71 -10.35
C TRP A 471 13.48 0.92 -11.64
N VAL A 472 13.78 1.55 -12.77
CA VAL A 472 13.95 0.87 -14.06
C VAL A 472 15.19 1.44 -14.73
N LEU A 473 16.01 0.56 -15.28
CA LEU A 473 17.13 0.91 -16.16
C LEU A 473 16.61 1.53 -17.46
N SER A 474 17.12 2.70 -17.83
CA SER A 474 16.85 3.25 -19.16
C SER A 474 17.33 2.29 -20.24
N GLY A 475 16.44 1.87 -21.14
CA GLY A 475 16.74 1.00 -22.28
C GLY A 475 16.50 -0.51 -22.05
N GLU A 476 16.02 -0.93 -20.88
CA GLU A 476 15.53 -2.29 -20.67
C GLU A 476 13.99 -2.32 -20.71
N ALA A 477 13.44 -2.70 -21.88
CA ALA A 477 12.01 -2.91 -22.03
C ALA A 477 11.52 -4.10 -21.17
N ASN A 478 10.26 -4.02 -20.70
CA ASN A 478 9.57 -5.07 -19.92
C ASN A 478 10.12 -5.38 -18.53
N LEU A 479 10.77 -4.42 -17.86
CA LEU A 479 11.12 -4.52 -16.45
C LEU A 479 9.98 -4.02 -15.55
N TYR A 480 9.23 -4.91 -14.92
CA TYR A 480 8.12 -4.54 -14.06
C TYR A 480 7.98 -5.41 -12.83
N ASN A 481 7.29 -4.84 -11.84
CA ASN A 481 6.87 -5.53 -10.65
C ASN A 481 5.50 -6.17 -10.85
N GLU A 482 5.34 -7.41 -10.40
CA GLU A 482 4.12 -8.20 -10.57
C GLU A 482 3.86 -9.07 -9.33
N ASP A 483 2.59 -9.29 -9.01
CA ASP A 483 2.14 -10.14 -7.90
C ASP A 483 2.74 -9.72 -6.56
N PHE A 484 2.77 -8.42 -6.30
CA PHE A 484 3.39 -7.86 -5.10
C PHE A 484 2.39 -7.52 -3.99
N VAL A 485 2.85 -7.61 -2.75
CA VAL A 485 2.13 -7.14 -1.56
C VAL A 485 3.05 -6.21 -0.76
N ILE A 486 2.65 -4.95 -0.61
CA ILE A 486 3.34 -3.98 0.24
C ILE A 486 2.35 -3.51 1.30
N SER A 487 2.45 -4.04 2.52
CA SER A 487 1.44 -3.79 3.54
C SER A 487 1.95 -3.62 4.95
N ASN A 488 1.20 -2.86 5.75
CA ASN A 488 1.50 -2.63 7.18
C ASN A 488 2.90 -2.03 7.44
N ASN A 489 3.48 -1.34 6.47
CA ASN A 489 4.76 -0.66 6.66
C ASN A 489 4.54 0.72 7.28
N HIS A 490 5.51 1.15 8.08
CA HIS A 490 5.51 2.48 8.69
C HIS A 490 6.68 3.29 8.14
N CYS A 491 6.36 4.22 7.25
CA CYS A 491 7.27 5.07 6.49
C CYS A 491 7.29 6.49 7.08
N LEU A 492 8.38 6.85 7.78
CA LEU A 492 8.56 8.12 8.50
C LEU A 492 9.84 8.85 8.07
N SER A 493 10.06 9.05 6.78
CA SER A 493 11.32 9.61 6.27
C SER A 493 11.17 11.04 5.79
N VAL A 494 11.13 11.97 6.75
CA VAL A 494 10.92 13.38 6.46
C VAL A 494 11.98 13.92 5.50
N GLY A 495 11.53 14.48 4.39
CA GLY A 495 12.40 15.11 3.40
C GLY A 495 12.93 14.19 2.30
N LEU A 496 12.70 12.88 2.37
CA LEU A 496 12.89 12.00 1.21
C LEU A 496 11.76 12.19 0.19
N ARG A 497 12.00 11.75 -1.05
CA ARG A 497 11.08 12.01 -2.15
C ARG A 497 9.84 11.14 -2.12
N ILE A 498 9.94 9.82 -1.92
CA ILE A 498 8.80 8.90 -2.12
C ILE A 498 8.67 7.89 -0.99
N GLY A 499 7.46 7.69 -0.45
CA GLY A 499 7.19 6.65 0.55
C GLY A 499 7.24 5.27 -0.08
N ILE A 500 6.32 5.01 -0.99
CA ILE A 500 6.24 3.74 -1.73
C ILE A 500 6.15 4.04 -3.22
N GLU A 501 7.13 3.58 -3.99
CA GLU A 501 7.12 3.58 -5.46
C GLU A 501 7.12 2.16 -5.98
N VAL A 502 6.20 1.84 -6.89
CA VAL A 502 6.18 0.56 -7.60
C VAL A 502 6.12 0.80 -9.10
N MET A 503 7.04 0.16 -9.81
CA MET A 503 7.17 0.22 -11.26
C MET A 503 6.38 -0.92 -11.92
N THR A 504 5.39 -0.59 -12.74
CA THR A 504 4.48 -1.56 -13.39
C THR A 504 4.63 -1.58 -14.92
N GLN A 505 5.85 -1.34 -15.43
CA GLN A 505 6.23 -1.26 -16.86
C GLN A 505 6.08 -2.58 -17.63
N SER A 506 4.85 -3.07 -17.76
CA SER A 506 4.53 -4.29 -18.52
C SER A 506 3.60 -3.97 -19.68
N ALA A 507 3.88 -4.58 -20.84
CA ALA A 507 2.92 -4.73 -21.94
C ALA A 507 1.73 -5.63 -21.56
N THR A 508 1.85 -6.42 -20.49
CA THR A 508 0.77 -7.26 -19.93
C THR A 508 0.21 -6.64 -18.64
N HIS A 509 -0.56 -7.42 -17.89
CA HIS A 509 -1.10 -7.05 -16.59
C HIS A 509 0.03 -6.97 -15.55
N ALA A 510 -0.06 -6.00 -14.64
CA ALA A 510 0.64 -6.06 -13.36
C ALA A 510 -0.44 -6.11 -12.27
N ARG A 511 -0.29 -7.05 -11.34
CA ARG A 511 -1.19 -7.23 -10.19
C ARG A 511 -0.40 -6.89 -8.94
N GLY A 512 -1.06 -6.30 -7.96
CA GLY A 512 -0.40 -6.06 -6.68
C GLY A 512 -1.24 -5.22 -5.73
N ILE A 513 -0.88 -5.29 -4.46
CA ILE A 513 -1.63 -4.68 -3.37
C ILE A 513 -0.68 -3.76 -2.58
N ILE A 514 -1.07 -2.51 -2.41
CA ILE A 514 -0.45 -1.55 -1.50
C ILE A 514 -1.49 -1.20 -0.45
N SER A 515 -1.37 -1.73 0.76
CA SER A 515 -2.43 -1.59 1.76
C SER A 515 -1.99 -1.41 3.19
N SER A 516 -2.81 -0.71 3.98
CA SER A 516 -2.60 -0.57 5.43
C SER A 516 -1.24 0.02 5.82
N ASN A 517 -0.59 0.79 4.94
CA ASN A 517 0.67 1.45 5.25
C ASN A 517 0.42 2.80 5.92
N ILE A 518 1.32 3.20 6.81
CA ILE A 518 1.35 4.53 7.43
C ILE A 518 2.52 5.28 6.82
N ILE A 519 2.25 6.40 6.14
CA ILE A 519 3.25 7.18 5.40
C ILE A 519 3.20 8.64 5.84
N LYS A 520 4.34 9.20 6.25
CA LYS A 520 4.43 10.56 6.78
C LYS A 520 5.70 11.31 6.35
N GLY A 521 5.54 12.58 5.94
CA GLY A 521 6.65 13.53 5.81
C GLY A 521 7.48 13.41 4.52
N LEU A 522 7.00 12.65 3.52
CA LEU A 522 7.69 12.49 2.24
C LEU A 522 7.20 13.52 1.21
N HIS A 523 7.88 13.70 0.08
CA HIS A 523 7.34 14.58 -0.97
C HIS A 523 6.12 13.93 -1.63
N GLN A 524 6.17 12.62 -1.85
CA GLN A 524 5.10 11.81 -2.42
C GLN A 524 4.84 10.60 -1.51
N GLY A 525 3.57 10.32 -1.23
CA GLY A 525 3.19 9.18 -0.38
C GLY A 525 3.34 7.85 -1.11
N ILE A 526 2.37 7.52 -1.96
CA ILE A 526 2.37 6.33 -2.82
C ILE A 526 2.45 6.75 -4.28
N LYS A 527 3.29 6.07 -5.06
CA LYS A 527 3.43 6.27 -6.49
C LYS A 527 3.39 4.93 -7.22
N LEU A 528 2.32 4.72 -7.97
CA LEU A 528 2.20 3.60 -8.90
C LEU A 528 2.52 4.09 -10.30
N TYR A 529 3.64 3.64 -10.86
CA TYR A 529 4.27 4.28 -12.00
C TYR A 529 4.58 3.29 -13.12
N LYS A 530 4.30 3.66 -14.37
CA LYS A 530 4.58 2.81 -15.54
C LYS A 530 6.06 2.72 -15.91
N GLY A 531 6.96 3.60 -15.48
CA GLY A 531 8.39 3.53 -15.85
C GLY A 531 8.97 4.78 -16.53
N THR A 532 10.25 4.73 -16.92
CA THR A 532 11.06 5.91 -17.30
C THR A 532 10.66 6.57 -18.63
N TYR A 533 11.01 7.85 -18.72
CA TYR A 533 10.51 8.87 -19.66
C TYR A 533 10.76 8.63 -21.16
N GLY A 534 11.57 7.65 -21.55
CA GLY A 534 12.03 7.46 -22.94
C GLY A 534 11.20 6.52 -23.81
N GLU A 535 10.38 5.63 -23.22
CA GLU A 535 9.63 4.60 -23.97
C GLU A 535 8.10 4.77 -23.87
N LEU A 536 7.65 5.99 -23.53
CA LEU A 536 6.21 6.29 -23.37
C LEU A 536 5.40 6.00 -24.64
N GLU A 537 6.03 6.03 -25.81
CA GLU A 537 5.37 5.90 -27.11
C GLU A 537 5.02 4.44 -27.49
N ASN A 538 5.68 3.42 -26.93
CA ASN A 538 5.58 2.03 -27.45
C ASN A 538 4.96 1.00 -26.50
N ALA A 539 4.87 1.28 -25.20
CA ALA A 539 4.22 0.34 -24.27
C ALA A 539 2.71 0.60 -24.23
N VAL A 540 1.87 -0.34 -24.69
CA VAL A 540 0.41 -0.22 -24.58
C VAL A 540 0.03 -0.07 -23.10
N THR A 541 -0.71 0.98 -22.76
CA THR A 541 -1.18 1.26 -21.39
C THR A 541 -2.29 0.28 -21.04
N ASN A 542 -1.95 -0.81 -20.35
CA ASN A 542 -2.90 -1.89 -20.08
C ASN A 542 -3.37 -1.95 -18.63
N ILE A 543 -4.55 -2.55 -18.45
CA ILE A 543 -5.27 -2.78 -17.20
C ILE A 543 -4.31 -3.35 -16.14
N LYS A 544 -4.15 -2.61 -15.05
CA LYS A 544 -3.43 -3.06 -13.87
C LYS A 544 -4.46 -3.39 -12.81
N GLN A 545 -4.54 -4.66 -12.42
CA GLN A 545 -5.35 -5.10 -11.29
C GLN A 545 -4.61 -4.77 -9.98
N CYS A 546 -4.21 -3.52 -9.84
CA CYS A 546 -3.53 -3.01 -8.66
C CYS A 546 -4.55 -2.41 -7.70
N ILE A 547 -4.38 -2.68 -6.42
CA ILE A 547 -5.23 -2.18 -5.35
C ILE A 547 -4.38 -1.30 -4.44
N ILE A 548 -4.80 -0.06 -4.24
CA ILE A 548 -4.24 0.87 -3.25
C ILE A 548 -5.34 1.11 -2.22
N SER A 549 -5.23 0.50 -1.04
CA SER A 549 -6.35 0.54 -0.08
C SER A 549 -5.97 0.67 1.39
N ASN A 550 -6.82 1.32 2.17
CA ASN A 550 -6.68 1.43 3.63
C ASN A 550 -5.33 2.01 4.09
N ASN A 551 -4.66 2.81 3.26
CA ASN A 551 -3.42 3.47 3.66
C ASN A 551 -3.71 4.78 4.41
N GLN A 552 -2.87 5.12 5.38
CA GLN A 552 -2.87 6.42 6.05
C GLN A 552 -1.66 7.22 5.55
N ILE A 553 -1.92 8.25 4.76
CA ILE A 553 -0.90 9.07 4.11
C ILE A 553 -1.07 10.50 4.58
N SER A 554 0.00 11.08 5.13
CA SER A 554 -0.11 12.43 5.67
C SER A 554 1.15 13.27 5.50
N TYR A 555 0.96 14.60 5.44
CA TYR A 555 2.05 15.58 5.36
C TYR A 555 2.96 15.30 4.15
N CYS A 556 2.35 15.15 2.97
CA CYS A 556 3.10 14.99 1.73
C CYS A 556 3.26 16.32 1.04
N ARG A 557 4.50 16.71 0.73
CA ARG A 557 4.78 18.02 0.13
C ARG A 557 4.08 18.20 -1.23
N GLU A 558 4.09 17.19 -2.09
CA GLU A 558 3.57 17.28 -3.47
C GLU A 558 2.28 16.47 -3.68
N ILE A 559 2.28 15.17 -3.37
CA ILE A 559 1.17 14.27 -3.72
C ILE A 559 0.98 13.20 -2.63
N GLY A 560 -0.25 12.92 -2.25
CA GLY A 560 -0.56 11.77 -1.38
C GLY A 560 -0.45 10.44 -2.14
N ILE A 561 -1.33 10.21 -3.10
CA ILE A 561 -1.34 9.03 -3.97
C ILE A 561 -1.22 9.46 -5.43
N TYR A 562 -0.27 8.89 -6.15
CA TYR A 562 -0.02 9.19 -7.56
C TYR A 562 -0.10 7.94 -8.43
N ILE A 563 -1.17 7.84 -9.23
CA ILE A 563 -1.38 6.79 -10.22
C ILE A 563 -1.06 7.38 -11.59
N ARG A 564 0.12 7.08 -12.12
CA ARG A 564 0.57 7.65 -13.42
C ARG A 564 0.79 6.58 -14.47
N ALA A 565 0.10 6.76 -15.59
CA ALA A 565 0.09 5.89 -16.75
C ALA A 565 -0.31 4.45 -16.41
N ASN A 566 -1.21 4.30 -15.44
CA ASN A 566 -1.82 3.03 -15.05
C ASN A 566 -3.35 3.16 -15.18
N LEU A 567 -3.98 2.10 -15.65
CA LEU A 567 -5.44 1.98 -15.84
C LEU A 567 -5.98 0.79 -15.03
N GLY A 568 -7.27 0.76 -14.71
CA GLY A 568 -7.89 -0.33 -13.95
C GLY A 568 -7.51 -0.39 -12.46
N VAL A 569 -6.86 0.64 -11.91
CA VAL A 569 -6.42 0.69 -10.52
C VAL A 569 -7.61 0.98 -9.60
N LEU A 570 -7.75 0.19 -8.53
CA LEU A 570 -8.69 0.44 -7.45
C LEU A 570 -7.99 1.19 -6.31
N CYS A 571 -8.32 2.46 -6.13
CA CYS A 571 -7.88 3.30 -5.02
C CYS A 571 -9.03 3.46 -4.01
N ASN A 572 -9.03 2.65 -2.94
CA ASN A 572 -10.20 2.48 -2.06
C ASN A 572 -9.90 2.63 -0.56
N GLY A 573 -10.69 3.41 0.17
CA GLY A 573 -10.62 3.40 1.64
C GLY A 573 -9.38 4.06 2.23
N ASN A 574 -8.65 4.89 1.48
CA ASN A 574 -7.45 5.54 1.98
C ASN A 574 -7.79 6.81 2.77
N PHE A 575 -7.01 7.09 3.81
CA PHE A 575 -7.01 8.35 4.53
C PHE A 575 -5.81 9.18 4.06
N VAL A 576 -6.06 10.28 3.35
CA VAL A 576 -5.05 11.15 2.77
C VAL A 576 -5.21 12.54 3.37
N SER A 577 -4.21 13.04 4.10
CA SER A 577 -4.32 14.34 4.76
C SER A 577 -3.09 15.24 4.62
N TYR A 578 -3.29 16.56 4.53
CA TYR A 578 -2.19 17.52 4.43
C TYR A 578 -1.20 17.15 3.32
N CYS A 579 -1.73 16.76 2.15
CA CYS A 579 -0.94 16.41 0.97
C CYS A 579 -1.09 17.46 -0.13
N GLY A 580 -0.07 17.62 -0.97
CA GLY A 580 -0.06 18.71 -1.96
C GLY A 580 0.02 20.07 -1.28
N LEU A 581 0.92 20.17 -0.31
CA LEU A 581 1.17 21.39 0.44
C LEU A 581 1.92 22.44 -0.39
N TYR A 582 2.71 22.01 -1.39
CA TYR A 582 3.56 22.90 -2.18
C TYR A 582 3.54 22.51 -3.65
N ALA A 583 3.27 23.50 -4.52
CA ALA A 583 3.26 23.36 -5.97
C ALA A 583 4.33 24.27 -6.59
N THR A 584 5.34 23.71 -7.25
CA THR A 584 6.28 24.48 -8.08
C THR A 584 6.22 24.06 -9.53
N GLY A 585 5.78 24.98 -10.38
CA GLY A 585 5.79 24.82 -11.83
C GLY A 585 4.39 24.72 -12.42
N ALA A 586 4.22 25.25 -13.64
CA ALA A 586 3.00 25.16 -14.41
C ALA A 586 2.79 23.72 -14.95
N GLY A 587 1.59 23.17 -14.80
CA GLY A 587 1.17 21.92 -15.45
C GLY A 587 1.35 20.62 -14.64
N THR A 588 1.79 20.70 -13.39
CA THR A 588 2.11 19.53 -12.57
C THR A 588 0.90 18.99 -11.77
N ALA A 589 0.93 17.67 -11.54
CA ALA A 589 -0.08 16.91 -10.83
C ALA A 589 0.13 17.05 -9.32
N TYR A 590 -0.62 17.92 -8.64
CA TYR A 590 -0.54 18.10 -7.18
C TYR A 590 -1.90 17.87 -6.52
N GLY A 591 -1.88 17.25 -5.35
CA GLY A 591 -3.10 17.03 -4.57
C GLY A 591 -3.05 15.87 -3.60
N GLY A 592 -4.23 15.53 -3.08
CA GLY A 592 -4.42 14.33 -2.27
C GLY A 592 -4.22 13.07 -3.11
N ILE A 593 -5.11 12.85 -4.07
CA ILE A 593 -5.07 11.69 -4.98
C ILE A 593 -5.01 12.18 -6.42
N VAL A 594 -4.01 11.75 -7.18
CA VAL A 594 -3.86 12.13 -8.58
C VAL A 594 -3.77 10.89 -9.47
N SER A 595 -4.63 10.84 -10.48
CA SER A 595 -4.66 9.82 -11.52
C SER A 595 -4.48 10.47 -12.88
N ARG A 596 -3.50 10.03 -13.67
CA ARG A 596 -3.28 10.56 -15.03
C ARG A 596 -2.70 9.53 -15.98
N ILE A 597 -3.07 9.63 -17.26
CA ILE A 597 -2.32 9.02 -18.37
C ILE A 597 -1.50 10.15 -19.02
N SER A 598 -0.30 9.87 -19.53
CA SER A 598 0.46 10.92 -20.24
C SER A 598 -0.31 11.34 -21.49
N ALA A 599 -0.41 12.65 -21.75
CA ALA A 599 -1.19 13.24 -22.85
C ALA A 599 -0.71 12.85 -24.26
N GLU A 600 0.46 12.22 -24.38
CA GLU A 600 1.22 12.17 -25.63
C GLU A 600 0.92 10.95 -26.52
N THR A 601 0.17 9.95 -26.04
CA THR A 601 -0.25 8.82 -26.88
C THR A 601 -1.68 9.04 -27.37
N THR A 602 -1.82 9.58 -28.59
CA THR A 602 -3.10 9.87 -29.26
C THR A 602 -3.90 8.62 -29.63
N ASP A 603 -3.31 7.42 -29.55
CA ASP A 603 -3.93 6.15 -29.92
C ASP A 603 -4.12 5.24 -28.69
N ILE A 604 -4.75 5.74 -27.63
CA ILE A 604 -5.36 4.83 -26.66
C ILE A 604 -6.60 4.29 -27.33
N ASP A 605 -6.62 2.99 -27.62
CA ASP A 605 -7.78 2.32 -28.17
C ASP A 605 -9.02 2.67 -27.33
N SER A 606 -9.95 3.39 -27.93
CA SER A 606 -11.22 3.82 -27.35
C SER A 606 -12.09 2.66 -26.87
N SER A 607 -11.70 1.41 -27.14
CA SER A 607 -12.30 0.17 -26.62
C SER A 607 -11.94 -0.15 -25.16
N LEU A 608 -10.97 0.52 -24.53
CA LEU A 608 -10.56 0.24 -23.16
C LEU A 608 -11.55 0.87 -22.14
N GLU A 609 -12.55 0.09 -21.71
CA GLU A 609 -13.50 0.42 -20.63
C GLU A 609 -12.86 0.62 -19.22
N SER A 610 -11.55 0.45 -19.10
CA SER A 610 -10.87 0.25 -17.83
C SER A 610 -10.26 1.54 -17.24
N GLY A 611 -11.09 2.48 -16.80
CA GLY A 611 -10.59 3.63 -16.03
C GLY A 611 -10.16 3.26 -14.61
N ASN A 612 -9.53 4.21 -13.90
CA ASN A 612 -9.21 4.05 -12.48
C ASN A 612 -10.45 4.31 -11.62
N PHE A 613 -10.59 3.56 -10.53
CA PHE A 613 -11.68 3.64 -9.57
C PHE A 613 -11.15 4.26 -8.27
N ILE A 614 -11.58 5.48 -7.95
CA ILE A 614 -11.17 6.22 -6.75
C ILE A 614 -12.39 6.33 -5.85
N THR A 615 -12.48 5.48 -4.84
CA THR A 615 -13.72 5.29 -4.07
C THR A 615 -13.51 5.22 -2.56
N ASN A 616 -14.49 5.67 -1.78
CA ASN A 616 -14.49 5.57 -0.32
C ASN A 616 -13.24 6.16 0.36
N ASN A 617 -12.55 7.12 -0.26
CA ASN A 617 -11.38 7.74 0.34
C ASN A 617 -11.79 8.94 1.20
N TYR A 618 -11.04 9.17 2.28
CA TYR A 618 -11.14 10.37 3.11
C TYR A 618 -9.96 11.29 2.78
N VAL A 619 -10.24 12.43 2.15
CA VAL A 619 -9.24 13.41 1.70
C VAL A 619 -9.42 14.70 2.50
N TYR A 620 -8.43 15.03 3.33
CA TYR A 620 -8.55 16.06 4.35
C TYR A 620 -7.43 17.10 4.27
N ASN A 621 -7.79 18.39 4.14
CA ASN A 621 -6.81 19.48 4.05
C ASN A 621 -5.73 19.23 2.98
N CYS A 622 -6.14 18.63 1.87
CA CYS A 622 -5.27 18.43 0.71
C CYS A 622 -5.40 19.60 -0.25
N GLY A 623 -4.27 19.91 -0.89
CA GLY A 623 -4.15 21.00 -1.83
C GLY A 623 -4.09 22.37 -1.17
N LYS A 624 -2.94 22.70 -0.58
CA LYS A 624 -2.61 24.06 -0.12
C LYS A 624 -2.02 24.85 -1.29
N SER A 625 -2.68 25.91 -1.75
CA SER A 625 -2.09 26.79 -2.75
C SER A 625 -1.09 27.72 -2.09
N ILE A 626 0.19 27.63 -2.49
CA ILE A 626 1.23 28.60 -2.11
C ILE A 626 1.61 29.35 -3.38
N GLY A 627 0.84 30.38 -3.72
CA GLY A 627 1.10 31.24 -4.87
C GLY A 627 0.01 31.22 -5.95
N SER A 628 0.16 32.09 -6.96
CA SER A 628 -0.87 32.42 -7.93
C SER A 628 -1.04 31.45 -9.10
N GLU A 629 -0.20 30.42 -9.24
CA GLU A 629 -0.04 29.76 -10.55
C GLU A 629 -0.65 28.36 -10.68
N VAL A 630 -0.91 27.63 -9.59
CA VAL A 630 -1.56 26.30 -9.68
C VAL A 630 -2.46 26.06 -8.48
N ALA A 631 -3.75 25.79 -8.76
CA ALA A 631 -4.71 25.36 -7.76
C ALA A 631 -4.52 23.85 -7.49
N PRO A 632 -3.99 23.46 -6.32
CA PRO A 632 -3.87 22.05 -5.97
C PRO A 632 -5.25 21.48 -5.60
N ASN A 633 -5.41 20.17 -5.74
CA ASN A 633 -6.74 19.54 -5.77
C ASN A 633 -6.88 18.47 -4.68
N GLY A 634 -8.10 18.23 -4.21
CA GLY A 634 -8.38 17.07 -3.35
C GLY A 634 -8.12 15.77 -4.12
N ILE A 635 -8.87 15.57 -5.20
CA ILE A 635 -8.71 14.49 -6.15
C ILE A 635 -8.56 15.06 -7.56
N GLN A 636 -7.60 14.56 -8.33
CA GLN A 636 -7.40 14.92 -9.72
C GLN A 636 -7.45 13.68 -10.60
N VAL A 637 -8.23 13.75 -11.67
CA VAL A 637 -8.44 12.65 -12.61
C VAL A 637 -8.26 13.13 -14.04
N ARG A 638 -7.29 12.52 -14.72
CA ARG A 638 -6.83 12.86 -16.06
C ARG A 638 -6.71 11.61 -16.94
N ASN A 639 -7.63 10.68 -16.76
CA ASN A 639 -7.73 9.45 -17.53
C ASN A 639 -9.19 9.20 -17.89
N ALA A 640 -9.41 8.52 -19.02
CA ALA A 640 -10.74 8.18 -19.48
C ALA A 640 -11.37 7.09 -18.60
N SER A 641 -12.70 6.98 -18.68
CA SER A 641 -13.54 5.97 -18.02
C SER A 641 -13.38 5.92 -16.50
N ALA A 642 -12.87 6.98 -15.89
CA ALA A 642 -12.57 7.00 -14.47
C ALA A 642 -13.84 7.10 -13.63
N LYS A 643 -13.84 6.46 -12.46
CA LYS A 643 -14.95 6.55 -11.50
C LYS A 643 -14.44 7.14 -10.20
N VAL A 644 -14.95 8.32 -9.82
CA VAL A 644 -14.67 8.97 -8.54
C VAL A 644 -15.95 8.96 -7.72
N SER A 645 -16.04 8.09 -6.72
CA SER A 645 -17.30 7.92 -6.01
C SER A 645 -17.21 7.68 -4.52
N ASN A 646 -18.22 8.12 -3.76
CA ASN A 646 -18.32 7.90 -2.31
C ASN A 646 -17.10 8.43 -1.53
N ASN A 647 -16.38 9.43 -2.05
CA ASN A 647 -15.26 10.03 -1.32
C ASN A 647 -15.76 11.15 -0.41
N TYR A 648 -15.10 11.33 0.73
CA TYR A 648 -15.30 12.45 1.65
C TYR A 648 -14.11 13.39 1.55
N ILE A 649 -14.32 14.59 1.00
CA ILE A 649 -13.27 15.53 0.60
C ILE A 649 -13.53 16.85 1.32
N VAL A 650 -12.64 17.27 2.21
CA VAL A 650 -12.89 18.41 3.10
C VAL A 650 -11.63 19.26 3.27
N GLN A 651 -11.82 20.58 3.31
CA GLN A 651 -10.86 21.54 3.83
C GLN A 651 -11.45 22.20 5.09
N ASP A 652 -10.66 22.34 6.15
CA ASP A 652 -11.08 23.09 7.33
C ASP A 652 -11.33 24.57 6.99
N SER A 653 -12.20 25.22 7.75
CA SER A 653 -12.48 26.67 7.61
C SER A 653 -11.23 27.54 7.79
N ASN A 654 -10.27 27.08 8.60
CA ASN A 654 -8.98 27.74 8.83
C ASN A 654 -8.02 27.62 7.64
N TRP A 655 -8.38 26.87 6.59
CA TRP A 655 -7.69 26.85 5.30
C TRP A 655 -8.08 28.12 4.53
N THR A 656 -7.48 29.24 4.94
CA THR A 656 -8.00 30.62 4.85
C THR A 656 -8.29 31.17 3.45
N ASN A 657 -7.92 30.47 2.39
CA ASN A 657 -8.38 30.79 1.04
C ASN A 657 -9.00 29.50 0.49
N LYS A 658 -10.31 29.51 0.17
CA LYS A 658 -11.03 28.45 -0.55
C LYS A 658 -10.42 28.29 -1.95
N VAL A 659 -9.19 27.81 -2.02
CA VAL A 659 -8.37 27.71 -3.23
C VAL A 659 -8.17 26.24 -3.50
N GLY A 660 -8.32 25.86 -4.76
CA GLY A 660 -8.30 24.47 -5.16
C GLY A 660 -9.67 23.95 -5.57
N ILE A 661 -9.64 22.69 -5.98
CA ILE A 661 -10.80 21.99 -6.52
C ILE A 661 -10.92 20.68 -5.76
N GLY A 662 -12.10 20.38 -5.22
CA GLY A 662 -12.35 19.13 -4.50
C GLY A 662 -12.09 17.93 -5.40
N VAL A 663 -12.75 17.90 -6.57
CA VAL A 663 -12.47 16.94 -7.65
C VAL A 663 -12.26 17.67 -8.97
N LEU A 664 -11.07 17.55 -9.53
CA LEU A 664 -10.73 18.07 -10.84
C LEU A 664 -10.69 16.95 -11.89
N GLY A 665 -11.53 17.06 -12.92
CA GLY A 665 -11.47 16.23 -14.12
C GLY A 665 -10.85 16.99 -15.29
N GLY A 666 -9.82 16.42 -15.93
CA GLY A 666 -9.18 17.01 -17.13
C GLY A 666 -7.91 17.82 -16.84
N MET A 667 -7.67 18.90 -17.60
CA MET A 667 -6.44 19.72 -17.78
C MET A 667 -5.61 19.42 -19.03
N GLY A 668 -6.23 19.41 -20.21
CA GLY A 668 -5.55 19.10 -21.49
C GLY A 668 -5.37 17.59 -21.71
N ASP A 669 -5.81 16.78 -20.77
CA ASP A 669 -5.69 15.33 -20.77
C ASP A 669 -7.05 14.66 -21.06
N ASN A 670 -7.00 13.37 -21.41
CA ASN A 670 -8.16 12.58 -21.81
C ASN A 670 -8.98 12.15 -20.58
N CYS A 671 -10.05 12.88 -20.22
CA CYS A 671 -11.00 12.55 -19.14
C CYS A 671 -12.40 12.21 -19.69
N GLN A 672 -12.45 11.41 -20.75
CA GLN A 672 -13.68 11.03 -21.44
C GLN A 672 -14.44 9.91 -20.69
N ASN A 673 -15.77 9.85 -20.77
CA ASN A 673 -16.59 8.79 -20.20
C ASN A 673 -16.42 8.58 -18.68
N SER A 674 -15.96 9.61 -17.97
CA SER A 674 -15.72 9.57 -16.53
C SER A 674 -16.97 9.96 -15.74
N SER A 675 -17.12 9.36 -14.56
CA SER A 675 -18.22 9.63 -13.62
C SER A 675 -17.67 10.07 -12.27
N ILE A 676 -18.20 11.18 -11.77
CA ILE A 676 -17.95 11.73 -10.44
C ILE A 676 -19.28 11.70 -9.69
N SER A 677 -19.43 10.77 -8.75
CA SER A 677 -20.73 10.53 -8.13
C SER A 677 -20.71 10.27 -6.63
N ASN A 678 -21.76 10.70 -5.94
CA ASN A 678 -21.95 10.44 -4.50
C ASN A 678 -20.76 10.88 -3.62
N ASN A 679 -20.00 11.89 -4.02
CA ASN A 679 -18.93 12.45 -3.20
C ASN A 679 -19.50 13.54 -2.30
N LYS A 680 -18.93 13.69 -1.10
CA LYS A 680 -19.19 14.82 -0.21
C LYS A 680 -17.99 15.75 -0.24
N ILE A 681 -18.20 17.00 -0.65
CA ILE A 681 -17.14 17.98 -0.89
C ILE A 681 -17.42 19.26 -0.11
N ILE A 682 -16.48 19.66 0.74
CA ILE A 682 -16.68 20.72 1.73
C ILE A 682 -15.57 21.76 1.64
N ASN A 683 -15.98 23.04 1.51
CA ASN A 683 -15.11 24.21 1.69
C ASN A 683 -13.97 24.37 0.66
N PHE A 684 -14.22 24.03 -0.61
CA PHE A 684 -13.28 24.27 -1.72
C PHE A 684 -13.68 25.48 -2.58
N GLY A 685 -12.74 26.02 -3.35
CA GLY A 685 -13.06 27.05 -4.36
C GLY A 685 -14.01 26.51 -5.43
N LYS A 686 -13.78 25.27 -5.88
CA LYS A 686 -14.73 24.54 -6.70
C LYS A 686 -14.94 23.15 -6.11
N GLY A 687 -16.18 22.71 -5.96
CA GLY A 687 -16.50 21.36 -5.52
C GLY A 687 -16.02 20.35 -6.55
N VAL A 688 -16.65 20.35 -7.72
CA VAL A 688 -16.21 19.62 -8.91
C VAL A 688 -15.90 20.60 -10.03
N SER A 689 -14.76 20.42 -10.69
CA SER A 689 -14.40 21.17 -11.90
C SER A 689 -14.02 20.22 -13.03
N ILE A 690 -14.64 20.35 -14.20
CA ILE A 690 -14.22 19.68 -15.43
C ILE A 690 -13.58 20.72 -16.34
N GLU A 691 -12.29 20.58 -16.64
CA GLU A 691 -11.52 21.61 -17.36
C GLU A 691 -10.74 21.02 -18.54
N ASN A 692 -10.72 21.71 -19.69
CA ASN A 692 -9.80 21.46 -20.82
C ASN A 692 -9.76 20.00 -21.29
N VAL A 693 -10.91 19.34 -21.45
CA VAL A 693 -10.93 17.95 -21.93
C VAL A 693 -10.68 17.93 -23.44
N ASN A 694 -9.55 17.38 -23.85
CA ASN A 694 -9.23 17.18 -25.27
C ASN A 694 -10.06 16.00 -25.81
N SER A 695 -11.10 16.27 -26.61
CA SER A 695 -11.81 15.20 -27.32
C SER A 695 -12.45 15.63 -28.64
N ALA A 696 -12.25 14.83 -29.68
CA ALA A 696 -12.89 14.99 -30.98
C ALA A 696 -14.31 14.36 -31.07
N ASN A 697 -14.74 13.59 -30.06
CA ASN A 697 -15.95 12.77 -30.11
C ASN A 697 -16.93 13.08 -28.94
N ASP A 698 -18.17 12.59 -29.11
CA ASP A 698 -19.40 12.77 -28.34
C ASP A 698 -19.36 12.24 -26.87
N ASN A 699 -18.34 12.62 -26.11
CA ASN A 699 -18.05 12.06 -24.79
C ASN A 699 -18.94 12.62 -23.70
N LEU A 700 -19.36 11.73 -22.78
CA LEU A 700 -20.18 12.07 -21.63
C LEU A 700 -19.32 12.14 -20.37
N ILE A 701 -19.39 13.25 -19.65
CA ILE A 701 -18.84 13.35 -18.28
C ILE A 701 -20.01 13.58 -17.34
N SER A 702 -20.10 12.77 -16.29
CA SER A 702 -21.24 12.77 -15.37
C SER A 702 -20.85 13.24 -13.97
N ILE A 703 -21.60 14.21 -13.43
CA ILE A 703 -21.53 14.71 -12.05
C ILE A 703 -22.88 14.39 -11.39
N ILE A 704 -22.95 13.30 -10.63
CA ILE A 704 -24.23 12.72 -10.18
C ILE A 704 -24.29 12.50 -8.66
N GLY A 705 -25.34 12.98 -7.99
CA GLY A 705 -25.59 12.58 -6.60
C GLY A 705 -24.57 13.12 -5.58
N ASN A 706 -23.77 14.13 -5.92
CA ASN A 706 -22.76 14.67 -5.02
C ASN A 706 -23.38 15.66 -4.03
N GLU A 707 -22.78 15.79 -2.85
CA GLU A 707 -23.11 16.79 -1.83
C GLU A 707 -22.00 17.84 -1.76
N PHE A 708 -22.35 19.09 -2.01
CA PHE A 708 -21.43 20.24 -1.99
C PHE A 708 -21.82 21.17 -0.86
N LEU A 709 -20.89 21.46 0.05
CA LEU A 709 -21.12 22.38 1.17
C LEU A 709 -20.04 23.45 1.20
N ASP A 710 -20.45 24.70 1.39
CA ASP A 710 -19.56 25.84 1.63
C ASP A 710 -18.50 26.05 0.53
N CYS A 711 -18.74 25.59 -0.69
CA CYS A 711 -17.81 25.80 -1.81
C CYS A 711 -18.03 27.18 -2.45
N GLU A 712 -17.04 27.80 -3.10
CA GLU A 712 -17.34 28.98 -3.92
C GLU A 712 -18.22 28.58 -5.12
N VAL A 713 -17.89 27.50 -5.82
CA VAL A 713 -18.75 26.91 -6.84
C VAL A 713 -19.02 25.45 -6.51
N GLY A 714 -20.27 25.00 -6.53
CA GLY A 714 -20.62 23.58 -6.36
C GLY A 714 -20.09 22.73 -7.52
N ALA A 715 -20.73 22.85 -8.69
CA ALA A 715 -20.31 22.17 -9.91
C ALA A 715 -19.92 23.15 -11.01
N PHE A 716 -18.75 22.94 -11.61
CA PHE A 716 -18.20 23.77 -12.68
C PHE A 716 -17.77 22.92 -13.87
N THR A 717 -18.18 23.31 -15.08
CA THR A 717 -17.70 22.70 -16.32
C THR A 717 -17.19 23.78 -17.26
N TRP A 718 -15.96 23.65 -17.74
CA TRP A 718 -15.32 24.55 -18.69
C TRP A 718 -14.53 23.78 -19.75
N PHE A 719 -14.95 23.86 -21.00
CA PHE A 719 -14.23 23.27 -22.13
C PHE A 719 -13.63 24.37 -23.00
N ASN A 720 -12.31 24.32 -23.27
CA ASN A 720 -11.65 25.31 -24.13
C ASN A 720 -11.67 24.83 -25.58
N GLY A 721 -12.34 25.58 -26.47
CA GLY A 721 -12.34 25.39 -27.93
C GLY A 721 -13.07 24.12 -28.41
N ASN A 722 -13.71 24.19 -29.59
CA ASN A 722 -14.29 23.15 -30.49
C ASN A 722 -14.56 21.70 -30.01
N THR A 723 -14.74 21.46 -28.72
CA THR A 723 -14.83 20.12 -28.13
C THR A 723 -16.29 19.85 -27.77
N HIS A 724 -16.87 18.80 -28.37
CA HIS A 724 -18.27 18.40 -28.18
C HIS A 724 -18.46 17.56 -26.89
N VAL A 725 -17.96 18.05 -25.75
CA VAL A 725 -18.09 17.31 -24.48
C VAL A 725 -19.45 17.61 -23.85
N LYS A 726 -20.22 16.54 -23.62
CA LYS A 726 -21.54 16.57 -22.97
C LYS A 726 -21.36 16.41 -21.47
N GLY A 727 -21.78 17.42 -20.70
CA GLY A 727 -21.87 17.31 -19.24
C GLY A 727 -23.26 16.82 -18.81
N LEU A 728 -23.33 15.78 -17.98
CA LEU A 728 -24.55 15.43 -17.26
C LEU A 728 -24.37 15.80 -15.79
N ILE A 729 -25.10 16.82 -15.34
CA ILE A 729 -25.09 17.31 -13.95
C ILE A 729 -26.45 16.97 -13.35
N LYS A 730 -26.51 15.92 -12.52
CA LYS A 730 -27.78 15.31 -12.12
C LYS A 730 -27.87 14.99 -10.63
N ASP A 731 -29.03 15.26 -10.03
CA ASP A 731 -29.38 14.85 -8.66
C ASP A 731 -28.34 15.27 -7.59
N ASN A 732 -27.63 16.38 -7.78
CA ASN A 732 -26.65 16.87 -6.79
C ASN A 732 -27.33 17.77 -5.75
N ASN A 733 -26.81 17.75 -4.52
CA ASN A 733 -27.22 18.64 -3.44
C ASN A 733 -26.14 19.71 -3.22
N ILE A 734 -26.49 20.99 -3.34
CA ILE A 734 -25.55 22.11 -3.27
C ILE A 734 -26.03 23.13 -2.23
N PHE A 735 -25.22 23.36 -1.19
CA PHE A 735 -25.57 24.18 -0.03
C PHE A 735 -24.53 25.25 0.27
N ASN A 736 -25.00 26.47 0.55
CA ASN A 736 -24.16 27.58 1.02
C ASN A 736 -22.97 27.89 0.09
N CYS A 737 -23.20 27.78 -1.22
CA CYS A 737 -22.20 28.08 -2.24
C CYS A 737 -22.42 29.48 -2.85
N ASN A 738 -21.36 30.14 -3.32
CA ASN A 738 -21.56 31.39 -4.08
C ASN A 738 -22.31 31.11 -5.39
N TYR A 739 -21.98 30.00 -6.04
CA TYR A 739 -22.61 29.52 -7.27
C TYR A 739 -22.98 28.05 -7.14
N GLY A 740 -24.21 27.70 -7.47
CA GLY A 740 -24.68 26.31 -7.51
C GLY A 740 -23.99 25.54 -8.64
N ILE A 741 -24.43 25.81 -9.87
CA ILE A 741 -23.95 25.15 -11.09
C ILE A 741 -23.51 26.19 -12.12
N ARG A 742 -22.30 26.02 -12.66
CA ARG A 742 -21.74 26.88 -13.70
C ARG A 742 -21.33 26.06 -14.92
N VAL A 743 -21.88 26.43 -16.07
CA VAL A 743 -21.56 25.78 -17.34
C VAL A 743 -20.97 26.79 -18.32
N ARG A 744 -19.74 26.52 -18.78
CA ARG A 744 -19.00 27.36 -19.72
C ARG A 744 -18.49 26.55 -20.90
N ALA A 745 -18.79 27.04 -22.11
CA ALA A 745 -18.35 26.44 -23.36
C ALA A 745 -18.60 24.91 -23.43
N SER A 746 -19.73 24.46 -22.88
CA SER A 746 -20.14 23.06 -22.90
C SER A 746 -21.37 22.90 -23.77
N LEU A 747 -21.23 22.16 -24.86
CA LEU A 747 -22.32 21.87 -25.78
C LEU A 747 -23.12 20.67 -25.31
N ASN A 748 -24.43 20.69 -25.53
CA ASN A 748 -25.33 19.56 -25.28
C ASN A 748 -25.33 19.04 -23.82
N SER A 749 -25.01 19.91 -22.86
CA SER A 749 -25.06 19.58 -21.43
C SER A 749 -26.50 19.42 -20.91
N ARG A 750 -26.67 18.62 -19.88
CA ARG A 750 -27.95 18.34 -19.20
C ARG A 750 -27.82 18.62 -17.71
N ILE A 751 -28.64 19.52 -17.19
CA ILE A 751 -28.70 19.90 -15.78
C ILE A 751 -30.07 19.51 -15.24
N ILE A 752 -30.15 18.41 -14.48
CA ILE A 752 -31.43 17.75 -14.16
C ILE A 752 -31.54 17.38 -12.68
N GLY A 753 -32.64 17.71 -12.02
CA GLY A 753 -32.94 17.13 -10.70
C GLY A 753 -32.04 17.60 -9.56
N ASN A 754 -31.28 18.69 -9.73
CA ASN A 754 -30.38 19.16 -8.69
C ASN A 754 -31.15 19.96 -7.63
N TYR A 755 -30.73 19.85 -6.38
CA TYR A 755 -31.21 20.67 -5.27
C TYR A 755 -30.14 21.70 -4.89
N VAL A 756 -30.49 22.98 -4.99
CA VAL A 756 -29.59 24.10 -4.75
C VAL A 756 -30.23 25.01 -3.70
N ASP A 757 -29.57 25.21 -2.57
CA ASP A 757 -30.11 25.98 -1.44
C ASP A 757 -29.06 26.95 -0.86
N ARG A 758 -29.52 28.16 -0.52
CA ARG A 758 -28.71 29.26 0.05
C ARG A 758 -27.49 29.59 -0.82
N VAL A 759 -27.72 30.02 -2.06
CA VAL A 759 -26.64 30.39 -2.99
C VAL A 759 -26.82 31.81 -3.54
N MET A 760 -25.76 32.50 -3.96
CA MET A 760 -25.96 33.78 -4.67
C MET A 760 -26.51 33.55 -6.08
N ASN A 761 -26.01 32.54 -6.80
CA ASN A 761 -26.50 32.17 -8.12
C ASN A 761 -26.80 30.67 -8.20
N GLY A 762 -28.02 30.31 -8.59
CA GLY A 762 -28.45 28.91 -8.74
C GLY A 762 -27.75 28.22 -9.92
N ILE A 763 -28.23 28.49 -11.14
CA ILE A 763 -27.68 27.93 -12.38
C ILE A 763 -27.20 29.06 -13.30
N GLU A 764 -25.92 29.07 -13.64
CA GLU A 764 -25.29 30.07 -14.51
C GLU A 764 -24.74 29.45 -15.81
N ILE A 765 -25.10 30.02 -16.97
CA ILE A 765 -24.66 29.57 -18.30
C ILE A 765 -23.86 30.67 -19.02
N TYR A 766 -22.61 30.37 -19.37
CA TYR A 766 -21.69 31.27 -20.08
C TYR A 766 -21.78 31.14 -21.61
N ALA A 767 -21.21 32.12 -22.33
CA ALA A 767 -21.07 32.04 -23.78
C ALA A 767 -20.11 30.94 -24.23
N GLY A 768 -20.25 30.52 -25.49
CA GLY A 768 -19.56 29.37 -26.07
C GLY A 768 -20.32 28.06 -25.93
N CYS A 769 -21.51 28.05 -25.32
CA CYS A 769 -22.43 26.90 -25.36
C CYS A 769 -23.26 26.83 -26.68
N TYR A 770 -22.74 27.45 -27.75
CA TYR A 770 -23.30 27.52 -29.10
C TYR A 770 -22.37 26.84 -30.12
N GLU A 771 -22.92 26.17 -31.13
CA GLU A 771 -22.14 25.59 -32.22
C GLU A 771 -21.74 26.67 -33.24
N ASN A 772 -20.42 26.91 -33.38
CA ASN A 772 -19.66 27.61 -34.44
C ASN A 772 -19.93 29.10 -34.80
N ASN A 773 -18.82 29.79 -35.12
CA ASN A 773 -18.70 31.24 -35.30
C ASN A 773 -19.36 31.84 -36.56
N ASP A 774 -19.83 31.04 -37.53
CA ASP A 774 -20.33 31.58 -38.81
C ASP A 774 -21.79 31.23 -39.15
N ASN A 775 -22.47 30.40 -38.34
CA ASN A 775 -23.90 30.14 -38.47
C ASN A 775 -24.50 29.97 -37.07
N ARG A 776 -25.46 30.83 -36.70
CA ARG A 776 -26.13 30.86 -35.39
C ARG A 776 -27.00 29.61 -35.16
N THR A 777 -26.39 28.43 -35.06
CA THR A 777 -27.06 27.21 -34.60
C THR A 777 -27.29 27.31 -33.09
N GLY A 778 -28.55 27.11 -32.69
CA GLY A 778 -29.12 27.58 -31.42
C GLY A 778 -28.57 26.93 -30.14
N ALA A 779 -29.20 27.28 -29.02
CA ALA A 779 -28.88 26.75 -27.70
C ALA A 779 -28.83 25.21 -27.67
N THR A 780 -27.90 24.64 -26.88
CA THR A 780 -27.67 23.19 -26.81
C THR A 780 -27.89 22.60 -25.42
N THR A 781 -27.81 23.40 -24.36
CA THR A 781 -27.94 22.93 -22.96
C THR A 781 -29.40 22.71 -22.58
N ILE A 782 -29.69 21.65 -21.82
CA ILE A 782 -31.01 21.32 -21.31
C ILE A 782 -31.00 21.48 -19.79
N VAL A 783 -31.97 22.22 -19.24
CA VAL A 783 -32.13 22.46 -17.80
C VAL A 783 -33.55 22.08 -17.39
N MET A 784 -33.73 21.14 -16.46
CA MET A 784 -35.08 20.79 -16.01
C MET A 784 -35.16 20.13 -14.64
N ASN A 785 -36.34 20.26 -14.01
CA ASN A 785 -36.70 19.59 -12.76
C ASN A 785 -35.73 19.87 -11.60
N ASN A 786 -35.04 21.01 -11.58
CA ASN A 786 -34.17 21.42 -10.48
C ASN A 786 -34.99 22.13 -9.41
N ILE A 787 -34.57 22.03 -8.15
CA ILE A 787 -35.14 22.78 -7.02
C ILE A 787 -34.09 23.80 -6.58
N ILE A 788 -34.45 25.08 -6.62
CA ILE A 788 -33.57 26.20 -6.29
C ILE A 788 -34.26 27.05 -5.23
N ASP A 789 -33.79 26.97 -3.99
CA ASP A 789 -34.36 27.69 -2.85
C ASP A 789 -33.35 28.70 -2.29
N ASN A 790 -33.85 29.85 -1.83
CA ASN A 790 -33.05 30.89 -1.18
C ASN A 790 -31.86 31.36 -2.03
N ALA A 791 -32.08 31.54 -3.35
CA ALA A 791 -31.06 32.02 -4.26
C ALA A 791 -31.27 33.49 -4.66
N ASP A 792 -30.25 34.36 -4.55
CA ASP A 792 -30.39 35.78 -4.99
C ASP A 792 -30.76 35.86 -6.47
N LYS A 793 -30.16 34.96 -7.27
CA LYS A 793 -30.46 34.75 -8.68
C LYS A 793 -30.62 33.27 -8.97
N SER A 794 -31.85 32.80 -9.15
CA SER A 794 -32.10 31.37 -9.48
C SER A 794 -31.42 30.93 -10.79
N HIS A 795 -31.50 31.77 -11.83
CA HIS A 795 -30.91 31.50 -13.14
C HIS A 795 -30.20 32.77 -13.64
N SER A 796 -28.99 32.63 -14.18
CA SER A 796 -28.21 33.75 -14.72
C SER A 796 -27.41 33.40 -15.97
N ILE A 797 -27.02 34.42 -16.72
CA ILE A 797 -26.08 34.32 -17.85
C ILE A 797 -24.90 35.26 -17.63
N SER A 798 -23.71 34.86 -18.05
CA SER A 798 -22.55 35.75 -18.05
C SER A 798 -22.60 36.71 -19.25
N GLU A 799 -22.36 38.01 -19.04
CA GLU A 799 -22.23 39.00 -20.12
C GLU A 799 -21.00 38.71 -20.99
N THR A 800 -21.19 38.58 -22.30
CA THR A 800 -20.09 38.28 -23.24
C THR A 800 -20.07 39.18 -24.48
N ALA A 801 -21.19 39.79 -24.86
CA ALA A 801 -21.27 40.85 -25.89
C ALA A 801 -22.65 41.58 -25.84
N PRO A 802 -22.77 42.82 -26.35
CA PRO A 802 -24.06 43.48 -26.53
C PRO A 802 -24.97 42.69 -27.49
N GLY A 803 -26.17 42.31 -27.03
CA GLY A 803 -27.15 41.53 -27.80
C GLY A 803 -27.33 40.07 -27.35
N ASP A 804 -26.54 39.62 -26.38
CA ASP A 804 -26.61 38.28 -25.78
C ASP A 804 -27.46 38.31 -24.50
N VAL A 805 -28.77 38.50 -24.65
CA VAL A 805 -29.60 39.17 -23.63
C VAL A 805 -30.50 38.27 -22.78
N THR A 806 -30.63 36.96 -23.06
CA THR A 806 -31.54 36.10 -22.25
C THR A 806 -31.04 34.67 -22.07
N PHE A 807 -31.31 34.09 -20.89
CA PHE A 807 -31.06 32.68 -20.55
C PHE A 807 -31.71 31.70 -21.54
N ALA A 808 -32.94 32.00 -21.99
CA ALA A 808 -33.64 31.24 -23.03
C ALA A 808 -32.91 31.23 -24.39
N GLY A 809 -32.11 32.25 -24.68
CA GLY A 809 -31.27 32.26 -25.87
C GLY A 809 -30.18 31.19 -25.83
N ARG A 810 -29.69 30.81 -24.64
CA ARG A 810 -28.53 29.93 -24.39
C ARG A 810 -28.90 28.52 -23.88
N CYS A 811 -30.13 28.35 -23.40
CA CYS A 811 -30.70 27.07 -22.99
C CYS A 811 -31.65 26.55 -24.08
N LYS A 812 -31.44 25.32 -24.56
CA LYS A 812 -32.26 24.67 -25.59
C LYS A 812 -33.65 24.37 -25.09
N TYR A 813 -33.73 23.99 -23.83
CA TYR A 813 -34.96 23.57 -23.18
C TYR A 813 -34.84 23.82 -21.68
N TRP A 814 -35.74 24.66 -21.15
CA TRP A 814 -35.84 24.97 -19.74
C TRP A 814 -37.26 24.70 -19.25
N ALA A 815 -37.46 23.77 -18.32
CA ALA A 815 -38.80 23.44 -17.81
C ALA A 815 -38.82 22.83 -16.41
N ASN A 816 -39.93 23.05 -15.70
CA ASN A 816 -40.27 22.37 -14.44
C ASN A 816 -39.28 22.59 -13.28
N ASP A 817 -38.45 23.63 -13.34
CA ASP A 817 -37.64 24.01 -12.18
C ASP A 817 -38.54 24.65 -11.11
N LEU A 818 -38.38 24.23 -9.86
CA LEU A 818 -39.05 24.78 -8.70
C LEU A 818 -38.14 25.84 -8.07
N VAL A 819 -38.56 27.11 -8.11
CA VAL A 819 -37.79 28.23 -7.54
C VAL A 819 -38.58 28.81 -6.37
N ASP A 820 -38.05 28.70 -5.15
CA ASP A 820 -38.70 29.15 -3.91
C ASP A 820 -40.15 28.65 -3.80
N GLY A 821 -40.36 27.36 -4.11
CA GLY A 821 -41.69 26.72 -4.10
C GLY A 821 -42.60 27.06 -5.30
N VAL A 822 -42.14 27.83 -6.29
CA VAL A 822 -42.91 28.19 -7.49
C VAL A 822 -42.34 27.54 -8.75
N ILE A 823 -43.16 26.79 -9.48
CA ILE A 823 -42.76 26.17 -10.74
C ILE A 823 -42.55 27.25 -11.82
N LYS A 824 -41.36 27.31 -12.42
CA LYS A 824 -41.09 28.19 -13.56
C LYS A 824 -41.69 27.57 -14.84
N PRO A 825 -42.48 28.34 -15.61
CA PRO A 825 -43.08 27.86 -16.84
C PRO A 825 -42.01 27.55 -17.90
N SER A 826 -42.28 26.55 -18.74
CA SER A 826 -41.39 26.15 -19.83
C SER A 826 -41.20 27.29 -20.83
N ASN A 827 -39.95 27.59 -21.20
CA ASN A 827 -39.59 28.52 -22.28
C ASN A 827 -38.80 27.84 -23.38
#